data_AF-A0AA36J6T1-F1
#
_entry.id   AF-A0AA36J6T1-F1
#
_cell.length_a   1.000
_cell.length_b   1.000
_cell.length_c   1.000
_cell.angle_alpha   90.00
_cell.angle_beta   90.00
_cell.angle_gamma   90.00
#
_symmetry.space_group_name_H-M   'P 1'
#
loop_
_entity.id
_entity.type
_entity.pdbx_description
1 polymer ?
#
loop_
_entity_poly.entity_id
_entity_poly.type
_entity_poly.pdbx_seq_one_letter_code
_entity_poly.pdbx_strand_id
1 'polypeptide(L)'
;MNFDERDGRAQVIASTKTKRPPFLWSQASLADWWACYAEKLEGANEGPEEGEGMCHACCSFLACFLYIGLLGLIQEYLLPGLSEVYEVPLTITSASWGAAAVHVFCTWHFPGAQPKSVVLGNVIGAGAGLLASKVPLLPLKAALAVALTVAGQELTGTVHPAGAANALLLVDEEYISWHAFGLNISGSVLIVVVACLFNNLFNDRFYPQAWWPALQPPDEAPGQRLVPPSAGFLVHAPQEWLKVYLLKLEGGHALGPTQVSNAHTCFSSLISFLFMLCIAVINEALDFDPAALMAAAAAAVSIFSDWRGPSSQPWPCLVGSLLAAACGALTAEVLHWMPITAAGLAVGLTAAAQELAGAVFPAGGAIALVFVVSPQRSPIWSSVLYTGLLSASLLVIFGTLLNNLQETRRFPRRWPWQRGGTAPHSFLPPLARPRQSERNLVRRWMELERGSSQYSHVYVGVLTVALQCFFLIFLFFAEVDMSMETITSMCNSLAWASMLVLAGFGYMQSFLKAYGLGAVGYSMLITSLAVQWSMILESLLDLKPLHFGFSSLVQGYSAAAAVLISFGALIGKVDLLQILALVVLELPCYCWNKVVFLQLTAGNKPVVHDAGGLEVFLFGAFFGLAAARVLGPAEMSWLNRSQRSSELLALLGTACFWACLPCFVAAHAKRVDTKPHAWLNTVLALLGSTVAAFGVDPLLEDGRLEPAATRGAALAGGVAISVVAGEVEPFIALAVGCLSGGMATCGLRFASRELDTCGVLFVHGLPAVLGGLVSVLVPILGGDSGISAGNQAFGLCGTLLLASLCGACCGQLLRSLHSVQLGFSDELRWACSEDLPRGILSL
;
A
#
# COMPACT_ATOMS: atom_id res chain seq x y z
N MET A 1 -20.67 -15.91 34.29
CA MET A 1 -21.90 -15.16 34.60
C MET A 1 -21.48 -14.14 35.63
N ASN A 2 -21.80 -12.87 35.39
CA ASN A 2 -21.68 -11.85 36.41
C ASN A 2 -22.72 -12.15 37.49
N PHE A 3 -22.31 -12.02 38.75
CA PHE A 3 -23.25 -11.97 39.86
C PHE A 3 -23.60 -10.50 40.11
N ASP A 4 -24.89 -10.21 39.99
CA ASP A 4 -25.52 -9.00 40.51
C ASP A 4 -25.93 -9.30 41.97
N GLU A 5 -25.50 -8.46 42.91
CA GLU A 5 -25.51 -8.72 44.36
C GLU A 5 -26.90 -8.66 45.02
N ARG A 6 -28.00 -8.70 44.27
CA ARG A 6 -29.34 -8.44 44.85
C ARG A 6 -30.28 -9.63 44.94
N ASP A 7 -30.03 -10.73 44.22
CA ASP A 7 -30.87 -11.92 44.30
C ASP A 7 -30.00 -13.17 44.25
N GLY A 8 -29.86 -13.88 45.38
CA GLY A 8 -29.00 -15.04 45.58
C GLY A 8 -29.36 -16.27 44.72
N ARG A 9 -29.21 -16.18 43.40
CA ARG A 9 -29.30 -17.30 42.45
C ARG A 9 -28.03 -17.38 41.62
N ALA A 10 -27.34 -18.51 41.77
CA ALA A 10 -26.19 -18.85 40.97
C ALA A 10 -26.55 -19.00 39.51
N GLN A 11 -25.93 -18.17 38.70
CA GLN A 11 -25.98 -18.28 37.27
C GLN A 11 -24.59 -18.84 36.86
N VAL A 12 -24.59 -20.07 36.33
CA VAL A 12 -23.42 -20.77 35.74
C VAL A 12 -23.38 -20.49 34.22
N ILE A 13 -22.38 -19.77 33.71
CA ILE A 13 -22.11 -19.79 32.25
C ILE A 13 -21.36 -21.07 31.98
N ALA A 14 -22.11 -22.09 31.58
CA ALA A 14 -21.55 -23.24 30.92
C ALA A 14 -21.21 -22.84 29.47
N SER A 15 -19.92 -22.60 29.21
CA SER A 15 -19.37 -22.74 27.85
C SER A 15 -18.88 -24.18 27.72
N THR A 16 -19.70 -25.00 27.05
CA THR A 16 -19.45 -26.41 26.77
C THR A 16 -18.58 -26.55 25.52
N LYS A 17 -17.26 -26.70 25.69
CA LYS A 17 -16.41 -27.60 24.90
C LYS A 17 -15.31 -28.18 25.82
N THR A 18 -15.61 -29.37 26.35
CA THR A 18 -14.68 -30.42 26.81
C THR A 18 -13.35 -30.00 27.45
N LYS A 19 -13.34 -29.80 28.77
CA LYS A 19 -12.12 -29.99 29.58
C LYS A 19 -11.90 -31.49 29.80
N ARG A 20 -11.22 -32.18 28.88
CA ARG A 20 -10.49 -33.40 29.25
C ARG A 20 -9.25 -32.97 30.06
N PRO A 21 -8.83 -33.70 31.11
CA PRO A 21 -7.57 -33.43 31.79
C PRO A 21 -6.40 -33.51 30.80
N PRO A 22 -5.24 -32.87 31.08
CA PRO A 22 -4.07 -32.97 30.21
C PRO A 22 -3.71 -34.45 30.02
N PHE A 23 -3.75 -34.88 28.76
CA PHE A 23 -3.43 -36.23 28.32
C PHE A 23 -1.93 -36.47 28.49
N LEU A 24 -1.56 -37.45 29.33
CA LEU A 24 -0.16 -37.86 29.57
C LEU A 24 0.18 -39.04 28.65
N TRP A 25 1.23 -38.92 27.82
CA TRP A 25 1.53 -39.91 26.77
C TRP A 25 1.97 -41.27 27.32
N SER A 26 2.33 -41.34 28.60
CA SER A 26 2.79 -42.56 29.26
C SER A 26 1.68 -43.61 29.50
N GLN A 27 0.40 -43.27 29.26
CA GLN A 27 -0.74 -44.16 29.57
C GLN A 27 -1.73 -44.38 28.40
N ALA A 28 -1.41 -43.94 27.18
CA ALA A 28 -2.34 -43.94 26.06
C ALA A 28 -2.05 -45.01 25.01
N SER A 29 -3.09 -45.51 24.34
CA SER A 29 -2.91 -46.37 23.17
C SER A 29 -2.41 -45.56 21.97
N LEU A 30 -1.76 -46.21 21.00
CA LEU A 30 -1.33 -45.57 19.75
C LEU A 30 -2.52 -44.92 19.00
N ALA A 31 -3.73 -45.48 19.14
CA ALA A 31 -4.94 -44.94 18.53
C ALA A 31 -5.40 -43.63 19.20
N ASP A 32 -5.35 -43.55 20.54
CA ASP A 32 -5.67 -42.33 21.28
C ASP A 32 -4.67 -41.21 20.97
N TRP A 33 -3.41 -41.59 20.78
CA TRP A 33 -2.35 -40.69 20.35
C TRP A 33 -2.66 -40.07 18.98
N TRP A 34 -2.99 -40.90 17.98
CA TRP A 34 -3.35 -40.44 16.64
C TRP A 34 -4.61 -39.58 16.63
N ALA A 35 -5.61 -39.93 17.45
CA ALA A 35 -6.83 -39.12 17.59
C ALA A 35 -6.53 -37.74 18.19
N CYS A 36 -5.70 -37.67 19.24
CA CYS A 36 -5.29 -36.40 19.84
C CYS A 36 -4.45 -35.57 18.86
N TYR A 37 -3.51 -36.19 18.14
CA TYR A 37 -2.72 -35.51 17.12
C TYR A 37 -3.60 -34.95 15.99
N ALA A 38 -4.58 -35.73 15.50
CA ALA A 38 -5.54 -35.28 14.49
C ALA A 38 -6.38 -34.09 14.98
N GLU A 39 -6.84 -34.09 16.24
CA GLU A 39 -7.56 -32.95 16.84
C GLU A 39 -6.71 -31.67 16.85
N LYS A 40 -5.39 -31.77 17.04
CA LYS A 40 -4.49 -30.60 17.00
C LYS A 40 -4.36 -30.01 15.60
N LEU A 41 -4.47 -30.83 14.55
CA LEU A 41 -4.43 -30.37 13.15
C LEU A 41 -5.68 -29.54 12.79
N GLU A 42 -6.80 -29.75 13.47
CA GLU A 42 -8.00 -28.93 13.30
C GLU A 42 -7.83 -27.51 13.83
N GLY A 43 -6.85 -27.25 14.70
CA GLY A 43 -6.59 -25.94 15.30
C GLY A 43 -7.47 -25.60 16.51
N ALA A 44 -7.16 -24.50 17.21
CA ALA A 44 -7.78 -24.14 18.48
C ALA A 44 -9.09 -23.34 18.36
N ASN A 45 -9.59 -23.06 17.14
CA ASN A 45 -10.80 -22.28 16.84
C ASN A 45 -10.80 -20.86 17.46
N GLU A 46 -9.63 -20.20 17.47
CA GLU A 46 -9.53 -18.77 17.83
C GLU A 46 -9.88 -17.89 16.60
N GLY A 47 -10.66 -16.81 16.79
CA GLY A 47 -11.12 -15.93 15.72
C GLY A 47 -10.00 -15.09 15.07
N PRO A 48 -10.23 -14.51 13.88
CA PRO A 48 -9.23 -13.67 13.21
C PRO A 48 -8.97 -12.39 14.02
N GLU A 49 -7.73 -11.91 14.02
CA GLU A 49 -7.42 -10.57 14.50
C GLU A 49 -7.81 -9.57 13.41
N GLU A 50 -8.53 -8.53 13.80
CA GLU A 50 -8.82 -7.40 12.91
C GLU A 50 -7.50 -6.64 12.64
N GLY A 51 -7.28 -6.26 11.37
CA GLY A 51 -6.17 -5.40 11.01
C GLY A 51 -6.21 -4.09 11.80
N GLU A 52 -5.06 -3.60 12.25
CA GLU A 52 -5.02 -2.33 12.96
C GLU A 52 -5.37 -1.18 11.99
N GLY A 53 -6.09 -0.17 12.48
CA GLY A 53 -6.55 0.93 11.63
C GLY A 53 -5.38 1.69 11.00
N MET A 54 -5.63 2.33 9.84
CA MET A 54 -4.63 3.05 9.01
C MET A 54 -3.66 3.96 9.80
N CYS A 55 -4.09 4.54 10.92
CA CYS A 55 -3.22 5.34 11.77
C CYS A 55 -2.03 4.53 12.31
N HIS A 56 -2.25 3.30 12.78
CA HIS A 56 -1.19 2.42 13.28
C HIS A 56 -0.24 2.03 12.16
N ALA A 57 -0.79 1.64 11.00
CA ALA A 57 -0.02 1.28 9.81
C ALA A 57 0.91 2.41 9.35
N CYS A 58 0.41 3.66 9.30
CA CYS A 58 1.23 4.83 8.97
C CYS A 58 2.33 5.10 10.02
N CYS A 59 2.05 4.88 11.30
CA CYS A 59 3.05 5.06 12.37
C CYS A 59 4.16 4.02 12.24
N SER A 60 3.80 2.75 12.07
CA SER A 60 4.76 1.65 11.90
C SER A 60 5.57 1.78 10.60
N PHE A 61 4.92 2.20 9.51
CA PHE A 61 5.60 2.57 8.26
C PHE A 61 6.71 3.58 8.52
N LEU A 62 6.37 4.70 9.16
CA LEU A 62 7.30 5.81 9.37
C LEU A 62 8.42 5.40 10.32
N ALA A 63 8.13 4.65 11.38
CA ALA A 63 9.13 4.13 12.31
C ALA A 63 10.16 3.23 11.61
N CYS A 64 9.67 2.24 10.85
CA CYS A 64 10.50 1.31 10.09
C CYS A 64 11.33 2.04 9.03
N PHE A 65 10.71 2.96 8.28
CA PHE A 65 11.38 3.75 7.24
C PHE A 65 12.52 4.59 7.82
N LEU A 66 12.26 5.32 8.91
CA LEU A 66 13.26 6.18 9.55
C LEU A 66 14.39 5.36 10.17
N TYR A 67 14.07 4.24 10.83
CA TYR A 67 15.08 3.38 11.46
C TYR A 67 16.00 2.73 10.42
N ILE A 68 15.44 2.09 9.39
CA ILE A 68 16.24 1.43 8.35
C ILE A 68 16.98 2.46 7.49
N GLY A 69 16.36 3.61 7.19
CA GLY A 69 17.02 4.73 6.53
C GLY A 69 18.22 5.26 7.34
N LEU A 70 18.09 5.39 8.66
CA LEU A 70 19.19 5.77 9.54
C LEU A 70 20.32 4.74 9.53
N LEU A 71 20.02 3.44 9.57
CA LEU A 71 21.03 2.40 9.43
C LEU A 71 21.75 2.48 8.07
N GLY A 72 21.00 2.74 6.99
CA GLY A 72 21.57 2.94 5.65
C GLY A 72 22.52 4.14 5.59
N LEU A 73 22.15 5.27 6.22
CA LEU A 73 23.02 6.46 6.30
C LEU A 73 24.29 6.17 7.11
N ILE A 74 24.19 5.43 8.22
CA ILE A 74 25.35 5.00 9.01
C ILE A 74 26.24 4.08 8.16
N GLN A 75 25.65 3.12 7.42
CA GLN A 75 26.37 2.22 6.53
C GLN A 75 27.14 2.97 5.44
N GLU A 76 26.52 3.96 4.80
CA GLU A 76 27.11 4.66 3.65
C GLU A 76 28.17 5.69 4.07
N TYR A 77 27.95 6.42 5.17
CA TYR A 77 28.80 7.57 5.51
C TYR A 77 29.77 7.33 6.67
N LEU A 78 29.44 6.45 7.63
CA LEU A 78 30.27 6.26 8.82
C LEU A 78 31.13 4.98 8.75
N LEU A 79 30.54 3.88 8.30
CA LEU A 79 31.20 2.57 8.32
C LEU A 79 32.36 2.38 7.32
N PRO A 80 32.45 3.07 6.16
CA PRO A 80 33.59 2.87 5.27
C PRO A 80 34.92 3.28 5.93
N GLY A 81 34.94 4.42 6.64
CA GLY A 81 36.13 4.87 7.37
C GLY A 81 36.51 3.94 8.51
N LEU A 82 35.53 3.35 9.22
CA LEU A 82 35.82 2.35 10.25
C LEU A 82 36.28 1.02 9.65
N SER A 83 35.71 0.60 8.52
CA SER A 83 36.10 -0.64 7.83
C SER A 83 37.55 -0.56 7.34
N GLU A 84 37.98 0.61 6.86
CA GLU A 84 39.37 0.87 6.48
C GLU A 84 40.30 0.82 7.69
N VAL A 85 39.93 1.46 8.81
CA VAL A 85 40.73 1.48 10.05
C VAL A 85 40.90 0.10 10.67
N TYR A 86 39.86 -0.73 10.64
CA TYR A 86 39.86 -2.06 11.27
C TYR A 86 40.23 -3.20 10.32
N GLU A 87 40.45 -2.90 9.03
CA GLU A 87 40.78 -3.87 7.97
C GLU A 87 39.77 -5.04 7.88
N VAL A 88 38.49 -4.78 8.17
CA VAL A 88 37.40 -5.77 8.15
C VAL A 88 36.14 -5.14 7.55
N PRO A 89 35.40 -5.84 6.68
CA PRO A 89 34.13 -5.35 6.15
C PRO A 89 33.09 -5.19 7.28
N LEU A 90 32.66 -3.95 7.54
CA LEU A 90 31.59 -3.66 8.50
C LEU A 90 30.27 -3.41 7.78
N THR A 91 29.28 -4.27 8.08
CA THR A 91 27.92 -4.15 7.56
C THR A 91 26.92 -4.08 8.73
N ILE A 92 26.14 -2.99 8.77
CA ILE A 92 25.04 -2.80 9.71
C ILE A 92 23.67 -2.89 9.03
N THR A 93 23.55 -2.65 7.71
CA THR A 93 22.26 -2.80 7.01
C THR A 93 22.07 -4.24 6.54
N SER A 94 21.69 -5.12 7.46
CA SER A 94 21.41 -6.54 7.20
C SER A 94 19.93 -6.88 7.33
N ALA A 95 19.49 -7.95 6.66
CA ALA A 95 18.10 -8.42 6.69
C ALA A 95 17.55 -8.63 8.12
N SER A 96 18.40 -9.03 9.07
CA SER A 96 18.04 -9.15 10.49
C SER A 96 17.41 -7.88 11.07
N TRP A 97 17.88 -6.69 10.69
CA TRP A 97 17.33 -5.43 11.19
C TRP A 97 15.97 -5.08 10.61
N GLY A 98 15.69 -5.54 9.39
CA GLY A 98 14.34 -5.50 8.84
C GLY A 98 13.38 -6.27 9.74
N ALA A 99 13.73 -7.51 10.13
CA ALA A 99 12.90 -8.30 11.03
C ALA A 99 12.75 -7.66 12.43
N ALA A 100 13.84 -7.11 12.96
CA ALA A 100 13.81 -6.38 14.23
C ALA A 100 12.88 -5.16 14.17
N ALA A 101 12.91 -4.39 13.07
CA ALA A 101 12.08 -3.21 12.87
C ALA A 101 10.59 -3.56 12.85
N VAL A 102 10.17 -4.52 12.01
CA VAL A 102 8.76 -4.95 11.97
C VAL A 102 8.33 -5.47 13.34
N HIS A 103 9.18 -6.24 14.03
CA HIS A 103 8.83 -6.74 15.35
C HIS A 103 8.66 -5.61 16.39
N VAL A 104 9.62 -4.71 16.49
CA VAL A 104 9.65 -3.66 17.51
C VAL A 104 8.61 -2.56 17.27
N PHE A 105 8.29 -2.25 16.01
CA PHE A 105 7.37 -1.16 15.68
C PHE A 105 5.93 -1.61 15.44
N CYS A 106 5.69 -2.78 14.84
CA CYS A 106 4.34 -3.32 14.62
C CYS A 106 3.83 -4.12 15.82
N THR A 107 4.74 -4.83 16.49
CA THR A 107 4.42 -5.72 17.61
C THR A 107 5.06 -5.24 18.91
N TRP A 108 5.11 -3.91 19.11
CA TRP A 108 5.74 -3.20 20.23
C TRP A 108 5.29 -3.67 21.63
N HIS A 109 4.11 -4.27 21.73
CA HIS A 109 3.53 -4.75 22.99
C HIS A 109 3.89 -6.21 23.31
N PHE A 110 4.46 -6.95 22.34
CA PHE A 110 4.80 -8.35 22.55
C PHE A 110 6.07 -8.51 23.39
N PRO A 111 6.19 -9.58 24.21
CA PRO A 111 7.38 -9.84 25.03
C PRO A 111 8.69 -9.90 24.22
N GLY A 112 8.65 -10.41 22.99
CA GLY A 112 9.83 -10.51 22.11
C GLY A 112 10.32 -9.17 21.54
N ALA A 113 9.47 -8.13 21.58
CA ALA A 113 9.80 -6.78 21.14
C ALA A 113 10.36 -5.90 22.27
N GLN A 114 10.33 -6.38 23.52
CA GLN A 114 10.79 -5.61 24.68
C GLN A 114 12.33 -5.51 24.75
N PRO A 115 12.88 -4.46 25.39
CA PRO A 115 14.33 -4.18 25.38
C PRO A 115 15.22 -5.36 25.77
N LYS A 116 14.87 -6.10 26.83
CA LYS A 116 15.60 -7.31 27.25
C LYS A 116 15.70 -8.34 26.12
N SER A 117 14.59 -8.63 25.46
CA SER A 117 14.51 -9.62 24.38
C SER A 117 15.27 -9.16 23.15
N VAL A 118 15.11 -7.90 22.76
CA VAL A 118 15.79 -7.32 21.59
C VAL A 118 17.31 -7.39 21.76
N VAL A 119 17.84 -6.88 22.88
CA VAL A 119 19.29 -6.81 23.11
C VAL A 119 19.89 -8.20 23.35
N LEU A 120 19.38 -8.96 24.32
CA LEU A 120 19.96 -10.26 24.65
C LEU A 120 19.69 -11.30 23.55
N GLY A 121 18.54 -11.24 22.89
CA GLY A 121 18.21 -12.15 21.79
C GLY A 121 19.15 -11.98 20.60
N ASN A 122 19.52 -10.75 20.25
CA ASN A 122 20.53 -10.49 19.21
C ASN A 122 21.94 -10.88 19.65
N VAL A 123 22.32 -10.65 20.92
CA VAL A 123 23.61 -11.11 21.49
C VAL A 123 23.74 -12.64 21.42
N ILE A 124 22.69 -13.37 21.83
CA ILE A 124 22.65 -14.83 21.77
C ILE A 124 22.75 -15.31 20.33
N GLY A 125 21.99 -14.70 19.42
CA GLY A 125 22.05 -15.00 17.99
C GLY A 125 23.45 -14.80 17.41
N ALA A 126 24.07 -13.65 17.70
CA ALA A 126 25.42 -13.34 17.25
C ALA A 126 26.45 -14.36 17.76
N GLY A 127 26.38 -14.73 19.04
CA GLY A 127 27.25 -15.75 19.63
C GLY A 127 27.04 -17.13 19.03
N ALA A 128 25.79 -17.53 18.80
CA ALA A 128 25.44 -18.79 18.14
C ALA A 128 25.99 -18.87 16.71
N GLY A 129 25.92 -17.77 15.96
CA GLY A 129 26.52 -17.66 14.63
C GLY A 129 28.02 -17.85 14.63
N LEU A 130 28.72 -17.15 15.55
CA LEU A 130 30.17 -17.29 15.73
C LEU A 130 30.58 -18.74 16.09
N LEU A 131 29.80 -19.42 16.94
CA LEU A 131 30.06 -20.83 17.29
C LEU A 131 29.86 -21.76 16.09
N ALA A 132 28.80 -21.54 15.31
CA ALA A 132 28.48 -22.35 14.14
C ALA A 132 29.40 -22.09 12.94
N SER A 133 30.08 -20.94 12.89
CA SER A 133 30.99 -20.57 11.79
C SER A 133 32.08 -21.60 11.49
N LYS A 134 32.52 -22.37 12.50
CA LYS A 134 33.55 -23.42 12.38
C LYS A 134 33.08 -24.68 11.65
N VAL A 135 31.79 -24.78 11.33
CA VAL A 135 31.22 -25.90 10.59
C VAL A 135 31.40 -25.65 9.07
N PRO A 136 31.93 -26.63 8.30
CA PRO A 136 32.32 -26.39 6.91
C PRO A 136 31.16 -26.24 5.93
N LEU A 137 30.06 -26.99 6.11
CA LEU A 137 28.93 -27.03 5.16
C LEU A 137 27.90 -25.93 5.46
N LEU A 138 27.57 -25.09 4.48
CA LEU A 138 26.61 -23.97 4.62
C LEU A 138 25.26 -24.41 5.22
N PRO A 139 24.60 -25.50 4.75
CA PRO A 139 23.34 -25.92 5.34
C PRO A 139 23.46 -26.34 6.80
N LEU A 140 24.57 -26.99 7.16
CA LEU A 140 24.79 -27.48 8.51
C LEU A 140 25.14 -26.35 9.47
N LYS A 141 25.98 -25.39 9.06
CA LYS A 141 26.30 -24.20 9.86
C LYS A 141 25.07 -23.33 10.08
N ALA A 142 24.25 -23.11 9.05
CA ALA A 142 23.01 -22.34 9.17
C ALA A 142 22.00 -23.01 10.13
N ALA A 143 21.81 -24.33 9.98
CA ALA A 143 20.93 -25.10 10.85
C ALA A 143 21.39 -25.08 12.32
N LEU A 144 22.71 -25.25 12.55
CA LEU A 144 23.28 -25.22 13.89
C LEU A 144 23.16 -23.83 14.54
N ALA A 145 23.44 -22.75 13.79
CA ALA A 145 23.35 -21.38 14.29
C ALA A 145 21.94 -21.04 14.77
N VAL A 146 20.91 -21.36 13.98
CA VAL A 146 19.51 -21.09 14.35
C VAL A 146 19.05 -21.96 15.52
N ALA A 147 19.44 -23.25 15.53
CA ALA A 147 19.11 -24.15 16.64
C ALA A 147 19.70 -23.67 17.97
N LEU A 148 20.98 -23.30 17.99
CA LEU A 148 21.64 -22.73 19.17
C LEU A 148 21.00 -21.40 19.60
N THR A 149 20.61 -20.56 18.65
CA THR A 149 19.91 -19.30 18.94
C THR A 149 18.57 -19.56 19.62
N VAL A 150 17.75 -20.44 19.06
CA VAL A 150 16.45 -20.85 19.63
C VAL A 150 16.61 -21.40 21.04
N ALA A 151 17.59 -22.30 21.23
CA ALA A 151 17.84 -22.88 22.55
C ALA A 151 18.25 -21.80 23.57
N GLY A 152 19.21 -20.95 23.22
CA GLY A 152 19.69 -19.89 24.10
C GLY A 152 18.61 -18.86 24.45
N GLN A 153 17.82 -18.44 23.46
CA GLN A 153 16.75 -17.46 23.65
C GLN A 153 15.60 -17.99 24.52
N GLU A 154 15.23 -19.27 24.37
CA GLU A 154 14.21 -19.89 25.24
C GLU A 154 14.70 -20.07 26.68
N LEU A 155 15.95 -20.53 26.88
CA LEU A 155 16.52 -20.75 28.22
C LEU A 155 16.64 -19.45 29.03
N THR A 156 16.89 -18.33 28.35
CA THR A 156 17.08 -17.02 28.98
C THR A 156 15.80 -16.19 29.04
N GLY A 157 14.73 -16.63 28.37
CA GLY A 157 13.48 -15.87 28.27
C GLY A 157 13.63 -14.59 27.45
N THR A 158 14.36 -14.65 26.34
CA THR A 158 14.70 -13.52 25.46
C THR A 158 14.45 -13.84 23.99
N VAL A 159 13.36 -14.55 23.70
CA VAL A 159 12.95 -14.90 22.35
C VAL A 159 12.77 -13.63 21.52
N HIS A 160 13.60 -13.48 20.50
CA HIS A 160 13.60 -12.34 19.60
C HIS A 160 13.93 -12.83 18.19
N PRO A 161 12.95 -12.86 17.27
CA PRO A 161 13.11 -13.44 15.94
C PRO A 161 14.33 -12.95 15.16
N ALA A 162 14.64 -11.65 15.22
CA ALA A 162 15.78 -11.10 14.48
C ALA A 162 17.14 -11.68 14.92
N GLY A 163 17.23 -12.23 16.13
CA GLY A 163 18.45 -12.85 16.64
C GLY A 163 18.89 -14.05 15.78
N ALA A 164 17.95 -14.85 15.27
CA ALA A 164 18.32 -15.98 14.39
C ALA A 164 18.74 -15.52 12.99
N ALA A 165 18.11 -14.48 12.43
CA ALA A 165 18.59 -13.85 11.20
C ALA A 165 20.01 -13.28 11.39
N ASN A 166 20.25 -12.69 12.55
CA ASN A 166 21.56 -12.17 12.92
C ASN A 166 22.61 -13.25 13.13
N ALA A 167 22.22 -14.42 13.64
CA ALA A 167 23.12 -15.57 13.73
C ALA A 167 23.70 -15.91 12.34
N LEU A 168 22.86 -15.89 11.30
CA LEU A 168 23.30 -16.18 9.93
C LEU A 168 24.21 -15.10 9.33
N LEU A 169 24.11 -13.84 9.76
CA LEU A 169 25.05 -12.79 9.36
C LEU A 169 26.49 -13.12 9.82
N LEU A 170 26.65 -13.73 10.99
CA LEU A 170 27.95 -14.02 11.62
C LEU A 170 28.42 -15.46 11.42
N VAL A 171 27.71 -16.22 10.58
CA VAL A 171 28.13 -17.57 10.13
C VAL A 171 29.04 -17.49 8.91
N ASP A 172 28.94 -16.41 8.14
CA ASP A 172 29.77 -16.15 6.97
C ASP A 172 31.18 -15.68 7.38
N GLU A 173 32.19 -16.37 6.88
CA GLU A 173 33.60 -16.20 7.26
C GLU A 173 34.14 -14.80 6.94
N GLU A 174 33.56 -14.12 5.95
CA GLU A 174 33.93 -12.76 5.57
C GLU A 174 33.59 -11.72 6.66
N TYR A 175 32.57 -11.98 7.47
CA TYR A 175 32.06 -11.03 8.48
C TYR A 175 32.42 -11.42 9.92
N ILE A 176 33.24 -12.46 10.13
CA ILE A 176 33.63 -12.92 11.48
C ILE A 176 34.65 -11.95 12.08
N SER A 177 34.17 -11.00 12.89
CA SER A 177 35.03 -10.19 13.73
C SER A 177 34.35 -9.77 15.03
N TRP A 178 35.16 -9.50 16.06
CA TRP A 178 34.68 -8.87 17.30
C TRP A 178 34.05 -7.49 17.03
N HIS A 179 34.47 -6.80 15.97
CA HIS A 179 33.90 -5.53 15.53
C HIS A 179 32.49 -5.72 14.96
N ALA A 180 32.26 -6.73 14.11
CA ALA A 180 30.92 -7.05 13.60
C ALA A 180 29.97 -7.49 14.71
N PHE A 181 30.46 -8.27 15.69
CA PHE A 181 29.71 -8.61 16.90
C PHE A 181 29.34 -7.35 17.71
N GLY A 182 30.29 -6.45 17.95
CA GLY A 182 30.05 -5.17 18.65
C GLY A 182 29.07 -4.24 17.90
N LEU A 183 29.19 -4.18 16.58
CA LEU A 183 28.30 -3.42 15.69
C LEU A 183 26.86 -3.95 15.80
N ASN A 184 26.69 -5.27 15.88
CA ASN A 184 25.38 -5.86 16.06
C ASN A 184 24.73 -5.49 17.41
N ILE A 185 25.51 -5.49 18.50
CA ILE A 185 25.03 -5.03 19.80
C ILE A 185 24.63 -3.55 19.73
N SER A 186 25.45 -2.73 19.06
CA SER A 186 25.17 -1.30 18.90
C SER A 186 23.85 -1.05 18.15
N GLY A 187 23.56 -1.83 17.09
CA GLY A 187 22.28 -1.78 16.38
C GLY A 187 21.08 -2.17 17.25
N SER A 188 21.26 -3.13 18.16
CA SER A 188 20.21 -3.58 19.08
C SER A 188 19.88 -2.51 20.13
N VAL A 189 20.90 -1.78 20.59
CA VAL A 189 20.69 -0.62 21.47
C VAL A 189 20.04 0.51 20.70
N LEU A 190 20.49 0.76 19.47
CA LEU A 190 19.96 1.82 18.62
C LEU A 190 18.46 1.63 18.35
N ILE A 191 18.01 0.43 17.98
CA ILE A 191 16.58 0.19 17.73
C ILE A 191 15.73 0.38 18.99
N VAL A 192 16.24 -0.02 20.17
CA VAL A 192 15.54 0.22 21.45
C VAL A 192 15.44 1.71 21.74
N VAL A 193 16.51 2.48 21.52
CA VAL A 193 16.49 3.94 21.67
C VAL A 193 15.47 4.56 20.72
N VAL A 194 15.49 4.19 19.43
CA VAL A 194 14.54 4.69 18.43
C VAL A 194 13.11 4.27 18.78
N ALA A 195 12.89 3.08 19.31
CA ALA A 195 11.57 2.63 19.76
C ALA A 195 11.06 3.40 20.97
N CYS A 196 11.90 3.66 21.97
CA CYS A 196 11.57 4.51 23.11
C CYS A 196 11.24 5.95 22.68
N LEU A 197 11.96 6.47 21.67
CA LEU A 197 11.69 7.79 21.10
C LEU A 197 10.37 7.80 20.34
N PHE A 198 10.19 6.88 19.40
CA PHE A 198 9.12 6.93 18.41
C PHE A 198 7.80 6.37 18.92
N ASN A 199 7.77 5.17 19.53
CA ASN A 199 6.52 4.55 19.99
C ASN A 199 5.85 5.40 21.08
N ASN A 200 6.62 6.14 21.88
CA ASN A 200 6.04 6.96 22.95
C ASN A 200 5.45 8.30 22.48
N LEU A 201 5.69 8.72 21.23
CA LEU A 201 5.05 9.91 20.63
C LEU A 201 3.54 9.73 20.46
N PHE A 202 3.05 8.49 20.38
CA PHE A 202 1.64 8.19 20.11
C PHE A 202 0.90 7.81 21.39
N ASN A 203 -0.36 8.22 21.51
CA ASN A 203 -1.16 8.04 22.74
C ASN A 203 -1.58 6.59 22.98
N ASP A 204 -1.73 5.81 21.92
CA ASP A 204 -2.14 4.40 21.90
C ASP A 204 -0.98 3.40 22.03
N ARG A 205 0.27 3.91 22.00
CA ARG A 205 1.50 3.13 22.13
C ARG A 205 2.24 3.45 23.42
N PHE A 206 2.83 2.41 24.00
CA PHE A 206 3.53 2.46 25.29
C PHE A 206 4.74 1.53 25.25
N TYR A 207 5.94 2.10 25.19
CA TYR A 207 7.18 1.33 25.08
C TYR A 207 8.29 1.88 25.97
N PRO A 208 8.98 1.06 26.78
CA PRO A 208 8.80 -0.38 26.89
C PRO A 208 7.62 -0.76 27.79
N GLN A 209 7.00 -1.90 27.52
CA GLN A 209 6.05 -2.49 28.45
C GLN A 209 6.71 -3.10 29.67
N ALA A 210 7.97 -3.50 29.56
CA ALA A 210 8.83 -3.87 30.67
C ALA A 210 10.28 -3.83 30.20
N TRP A 211 11.17 -3.22 30.98
CA TRP A 211 12.60 -3.24 30.68
C TRP A 211 13.18 -4.64 30.86
N TRP A 212 13.02 -5.22 32.05
CA TRP A 212 13.62 -6.50 32.45
C TRP A 212 12.63 -7.37 33.24
N PRO A 213 11.56 -7.86 32.60
CA PRO A 213 10.54 -8.61 33.33
C PRO A 213 11.06 -9.98 33.80
N ALA A 214 10.57 -10.43 34.95
CA ALA A 214 10.80 -11.77 35.48
C ALA A 214 10.04 -12.81 34.65
N LEU A 215 10.59 -14.03 34.58
CA LEU A 215 9.92 -15.17 33.94
C LEU A 215 8.66 -15.54 34.73
N GLN A 216 7.58 -15.78 34.02
CA GLN A 216 6.34 -16.28 34.62
C GLN A 216 6.36 -17.81 34.77
N PRO A 217 5.72 -18.36 35.81
CA PRO A 217 5.49 -19.80 35.91
C PRO A 217 4.52 -20.30 34.80
N PRO A 218 4.55 -21.59 34.45
CA PRO A 218 3.89 -22.13 33.24
C PRO A 218 2.35 -22.05 33.21
N ASP A 219 1.69 -21.86 34.35
CA ASP A 219 0.23 -21.97 34.50
C ASP A 219 -0.52 -20.61 34.51
N GLU A 220 0.19 -19.49 34.40
CA GLU A 220 -0.44 -18.16 34.30
C GLU A 220 -0.81 -17.80 32.86
N ALA A 221 -1.99 -17.24 32.67
CA ALA A 221 -2.44 -16.75 31.36
C ALA A 221 -1.49 -15.66 30.84
N PRO A 222 -1.22 -15.59 29.51
CA PRO A 222 -0.38 -14.54 28.95
C PRO A 222 -0.88 -13.17 29.38
N GLY A 223 0.04 -12.32 29.84
CA GLY A 223 -0.26 -11.02 30.41
C GLY A 223 -1.20 -10.21 29.51
N GLN A 224 -2.27 -9.67 30.09
CA GLN A 224 -3.16 -8.74 29.38
C GLN A 224 -2.37 -7.51 28.93
N ARG A 225 -2.74 -6.96 27.77
CA ARG A 225 -2.25 -5.66 27.29
C ARG A 225 -2.48 -4.63 28.40
N LEU A 226 -1.42 -4.18 29.05
CA LEU A 226 -1.49 -3.08 30.00
C LEU A 226 -1.78 -1.81 29.20
N VAL A 227 -3.02 -1.36 29.24
CA VAL A 227 -3.39 -0.03 28.76
C VAL A 227 -2.85 0.97 29.80
N PRO A 228 -2.07 1.98 29.41
CA PRO A 228 -1.60 2.99 30.35
C PRO A 228 -2.81 3.64 31.05
N PRO A 229 -2.67 4.09 32.32
CA PRO A 229 -3.76 4.70 33.06
C PRO A 229 -4.36 5.88 32.28
N SER A 230 -5.57 5.65 31.74
CA SER A 230 -6.45 6.55 31.00
C SER A 230 -5.80 7.51 29.98
N ALA A 231 -5.98 7.18 28.69
CA ALA A 231 -5.81 8.05 27.53
C ALA A 231 -6.59 9.40 27.59
N GLY A 232 -7.41 9.63 28.63
CA GLY A 232 -8.11 10.89 28.86
C GLY A 232 -7.22 12.05 29.30
N PHE A 233 -6.00 11.82 29.77
CA PHE A 233 -5.17 12.89 30.36
C PHE A 233 -4.61 13.87 29.32
N LEU A 234 -4.29 13.43 28.10
CA LEU A 234 -3.60 14.26 27.08
C LEU A 234 -4.53 15.04 26.15
N VAL A 235 -5.75 14.55 25.89
CA VAL A 235 -6.74 15.31 25.11
C VAL A 235 -7.17 16.57 25.86
N HIS A 236 -7.02 16.58 27.19
CA HIS A 236 -7.42 17.70 28.05
C HIS A 236 -6.24 18.57 28.57
N ALA A 237 -4.98 18.18 28.34
CA ALA A 237 -3.81 18.92 28.84
C ALA A 237 -2.54 18.78 27.96
N PRO A 238 -2.47 19.45 26.79
CA PRO A 238 -1.31 19.39 25.89
C PRO A 238 -0.01 19.94 26.50
N GLN A 239 -0.05 20.65 27.63
CA GLN A 239 1.15 21.17 28.30
C GLN A 239 1.90 20.11 29.13
N GLU A 240 1.32 18.92 29.32
CA GLU A 240 1.88 17.86 30.18
C GLU A 240 2.46 16.66 29.39
N TRP A 241 2.58 16.79 28.06
CA TRP A 241 3.04 15.72 27.16
C TRP A 241 4.43 15.18 27.54
N LEU A 242 5.35 16.06 27.96
CA LEU A 242 6.70 15.66 28.35
C LEU A 242 6.69 14.79 29.61
N LYS A 243 5.84 15.10 30.61
CA LYS A 243 5.73 14.27 31.83
C LYS A 243 5.17 12.90 31.50
N VAL A 244 4.13 12.83 30.67
CA VAL A 244 3.56 11.54 30.23
C VAL A 244 4.61 10.74 29.44
N TYR A 245 5.32 11.39 28.52
CA TYR A 245 6.39 10.76 27.76
C TYR A 245 7.48 10.18 28.67
N LEU A 246 7.95 10.94 29.66
CA LEU A 246 8.94 10.47 30.64
C LEU A 246 8.43 9.30 31.48
N LEU A 247 7.16 9.31 31.89
CA LEU A 247 6.52 8.20 32.60
C LEU A 247 6.47 6.93 31.74
N LYS A 248 6.26 7.04 30.42
CA LYS A 248 6.32 5.87 29.53
C LYS A 248 7.70 5.22 29.49
N LEU A 249 8.76 6.01 29.66
CA LEU A 249 10.14 5.50 29.69
C LEU A 249 10.47 4.71 30.96
N GLU A 250 9.75 4.90 32.06
CA GLU A 250 9.91 4.08 33.28
C GLU A 250 9.53 2.61 33.00
N GLY A 251 8.66 2.41 32.02
CA GLY A 251 8.19 1.11 31.55
C GLY A 251 7.03 0.56 32.37
N GLY A 252 6.25 -0.31 31.76
CA GLY A 252 5.16 -1.00 32.45
C GLY A 252 5.71 -2.07 33.41
N HIS A 253 4.94 -2.41 34.43
CA HIS A 253 5.21 -3.62 35.22
C HIS A 253 4.60 -4.86 34.51
N ALA A 254 4.70 -4.93 33.17
CA ALA A 254 4.20 -6.07 32.42
C ALA A 254 4.97 -7.34 32.77
N LEU A 255 4.26 -8.46 32.77
CA LEU A 255 4.84 -9.76 33.08
C LEU A 255 5.70 -10.26 31.91
N GLY A 256 6.76 -11.01 32.21
CA GLY A 256 7.70 -11.53 31.22
C GLY A 256 7.17 -12.77 30.50
N PRO A 257 7.94 -13.34 29.55
CA PRO A 257 7.55 -14.57 28.89
C PRO A 257 7.43 -15.74 29.89
N THR A 258 6.56 -16.70 29.57
CA THR A 258 6.39 -17.92 30.36
C THR A 258 7.64 -18.80 30.30
N GLN A 259 8.09 -19.30 31.44
CA GLN A 259 9.19 -20.24 31.51
C GLN A 259 8.85 -21.55 30.78
N VAL A 260 9.74 -21.99 29.91
CA VAL A 260 9.63 -23.26 29.19
C VAL A 260 10.57 -24.30 29.80
N SER A 261 10.20 -25.58 29.71
CA SER A 261 11.04 -26.67 30.22
C SER A 261 12.20 -26.97 29.27
N ASN A 262 13.31 -27.51 29.78
CA ASN A 262 14.46 -27.89 28.96
C ASN A 262 14.08 -28.86 27.83
N ALA A 263 13.12 -29.76 28.07
CA ALA A 263 12.60 -30.66 27.05
C ALA A 263 11.89 -29.91 25.91
N HIS A 264 11.11 -28.87 26.24
CA HIS A 264 10.47 -28.00 25.25
C HIS A 264 11.51 -27.25 24.41
N THR A 265 12.55 -26.75 25.05
CA THR A 265 13.66 -26.07 24.38
C THR A 265 14.45 -26.99 23.45
N CYS A 266 14.82 -28.18 23.91
CA CYS A 266 15.47 -29.18 23.05
C CYS A 266 14.60 -29.51 21.83
N PHE A 267 13.30 -29.59 22.02
CA PHE A 267 12.35 -29.86 20.94
C PHE A 267 12.24 -28.71 19.93
N SER A 268 12.07 -27.46 20.39
CA SER A 268 12.10 -26.26 19.53
C SER A 268 13.40 -26.16 18.73
N SER A 269 14.53 -26.38 19.41
CA SER A 269 15.86 -26.34 18.81
C SER A 269 16.03 -27.40 17.73
N LEU A 270 15.56 -28.64 17.98
CA LEU A 270 15.65 -29.74 17.02
C LEU A 270 14.78 -29.48 15.78
N ILE A 271 13.55 -29.00 15.95
CA ILE A 271 12.69 -28.67 14.82
C ILE A 271 13.28 -27.53 13.98
N SER A 272 13.79 -26.50 14.66
CA SER A 272 14.44 -25.37 13.99
C SER A 272 15.67 -25.81 13.20
N PHE A 273 16.47 -26.73 13.74
CA PHE A 273 17.58 -27.36 13.03
C PHE A 273 17.11 -28.09 11.76
N LEU A 274 16.10 -28.95 11.87
CA LEU A 274 15.60 -29.73 10.74
C LEU A 274 15.00 -28.84 9.64
N PHE A 275 14.22 -27.83 10.01
CA PHE A 275 13.68 -26.85 9.08
C PHE A 275 14.79 -26.08 8.37
N MET A 276 15.75 -25.55 9.13
CA MET A 276 16.84 -24.75 8.56
C MET A 276 17.77 -25.59 7.68
N LEU A 277 18.02 -26.85 8.05
CA LEU A 277 18.78 -27.76 7.19
C LEU A 277 18.04 -28.00 5.87
N CYS A 278 16.73 -28.25 5.93
CA CYS A 278 15.91 -28.47 4.74
C CYS A 278 15.90 -27.25 3.82
N ILE A 279 15.62 -26.06 4.35
CA ILE A 279 15.55 -24.84 3.52
C ILE A 279 16.93 -24.46 2.97
N ALA A 280 18.01 -24.65 3.73
CA ALA A 280 19.36 -24.35 3.26
C ALA A 280 19.83 -25.33 2.17
N VAL A 281 19.49 -26.61 2.26
CA VAL A 281 19.74 -27.58 1.17
C VAL A 281 18.95 -27.20 -0.09
N ILE A 282 17.68 -26.80 0.05
CA ILE A 282 16.87 -26.33 -1.09
C ILE A 282 17.46 -25.05 -1.69
N ASN A 283 17.90 -24.12 -0.85
CA ASN A 283 18.51 -22.85 -1.27
C ASN A 283 19.79 -23.10 -2.07
N GLU A 284 20.65 -24.00 -1.60
CA GLU A 284 21.87 -24.42 -2.30
C GLU A 284 21.55 -25.19 -3.60
N ALA A 285 20.60 -26.12 -3.58
CA ALA A 285 20.22 -26.91 -4.75
C ALA A 285 19.59 -26.07 -5.88
N LEU A 286 18.99 -24.93 -5.54
CA LEU A 286 18.36 -24.00 -6.47
C LEU A 286 19.22 -22.75 -6.76
N ASP A 287 20.45 -22.71 -6.26
CA ASP A 287 21.42 -21.61 -6.46
C ASP A 287 20.89 -20.23 -6.06
N PHE A 288 20.18 -20.15 -4.93
CA PHE A 288 19.67 -18.90 -4.37
C PHE A 288 20.70 -18.21 -3.47
N ASP A 289 20.61 -16.88 -3.39
CA ASP A 289 21.47 -16.07 -2.52
C ASP A 289 21.35 -16.52 -1.04
N PRO A 290 22.46 -16.82 -0.34
CA PRO A 290 22.47 -17.16 1.07
C PRO A 290 21.75 -16.15 1.98
N ALA A 291 21.67 -14.87 1.59
CA ALA A 291 20.93 -13.84 2.33
C ALA A 291 19.44 -14.19 2.51
N ALA A 292 18.84 -14.95 1.60
CA ALA A 292 17.46 -15.41 1.71
C ALA A 292 17.23 -16.31 2.95
N LEU A 293 18.28 -16.99 3.44
CA LEU A 293 18.20 -17.82 4.64
C LEU A 293 17.99 -17.00 5.92
N MET A 294 18.41 -15.72 5.94
CA MET A 294 18.21 -14.83 7.10
C MET A 294 16.72 -14.65 7.42
N ALA A 295 15.89 -14.48 6.39
CA ALA A 295 14.45 -14.40 6.55
C ALA A 295 13.86 -15.69 7.13
N ALA A 296 14.27 -16.84 6.58
CA ALA A 296 13.83 -18.15 7.07
C ALA A 296 14.24 -18.41 8.53
N ALA A 297 15.43 -17.95 8.93
CA ALA A 297 15.92 -18.05 10.30
C ALA A 297 15.08 -17.25 11.30
N ALA A 298 14.74 -15.99 11.00
CA ALA A 298 13.84 -15.21 11.85
C ALA A 298 12.43 -15.83 11.92
N ALA A 299 11.95 -16.34 10.80
CA ALA A 299 10.65 -17.01 10.71
C ALA A 299 10.60 -18.27 11.59
N ALA A 300 11.68 -19.06 11.60
CA ALA A 300 11.82 -20.27 12.42
C ALA A 300 11.65 -19.99 13.93
N VAL A 301 12.29 -18.95 14.46
CA VAL A 301 12.12 -18.54 15.87
C VAL A 301 10.67 -18.18 16.17
N SER A 302 10.02 -17.44 15.27
CA SER A 302 8.63 -17.02 15.44
C SER A 302 7.70 -18.23 15.57
N ILE A 303 7.80 -19.22 14.67
CA ILE A 303 6.89 -20.37 14.65
C ILE A 303 7.26 -21.49 15.64
N PHE A 304 8.55 -21.72 15.91
CA PHE A 304 8.96 -22.84 16.76
C PHE A 304 9.13 -22.45 18.23
N SER A 305 9.51 -21.21 18.54
CA SER A 305 9.60 -20.73 19.92
C SER A 305 8.35 -19.95 20.35
N ASP A 306 7.86 -19.04 19.51
CA ASP A 306 6.64 -18.26 19.78
C ASP A 306 5.40 -18.83 19.05
N TRP A 307 5.22 -20.15 19.08
CA TRP A 307 4.12 -20.85 18.39
C TRP A 307 2.72 -20.42 18.84
N ARG A 308 2.60 -19.79 20.02
CA ARG A 308 1.35 -19.23 20.56
C ARG A 308 1.07 -17.84 20.05
N GLY A 309 2.11 -17.11 19.63
CA GLY A 309 2.03 -15.73 19.21
C GLY A 309 1.07 -15.57 18.03
N PRO A 310 0.22 -14.54 18.04
CA PRO A 310 -0.68 -14.27 16.93
C PRO A 310 0.10 -14.03 15.62
N SER A 311 1.19 -13.28 15.68
CA SER A 311 2.06 -13.04 14.53
C SER A 311 2.74 -14.30 13.99
N SER A 312 2.77 -15.40 14.75
CA SER A 312 3.42 -16.66 14.37
C SER A 312 2.45 -17.67 13.77
N GLN A 313 1.18 -17.30 13.58
CA GLN A 313 0.15 -18.18 13.01
C GLN A 313 0.26 -18.27 11.47
N PRO A 314 -0.39 -19.27 10.83
CA PRO A 314 -0.25 -19.48 9.38
C PRO A 314 -0.62 -18.28 8.51
N TRP A 315 -1.65 -17.51 8.86
CA TRP A 315 -2.07 -16.35 8.07
C TRP A 315 -1.00 -15.26 7.99
N PRO A 316 -0.50 -14.70 9.12
CA PRO A 316 0.66 -13.81 9.08
C PRO A 316 1.87 -14.42 8.39
N CYS A 317 2.19 -15.68 8.66
CA CYS A 317 3.34 -16.33 8.03
C CYS A 317 3.25 -16.35 6.49
N LEU A 318 2.11 -16.75 5.92
CA LEU A 318 1.96 -16.88 4.47
C LEU A 318 1.72 -15.53 3.79
N VAL A 319 0.70 -14.79 4.25
CA VAL A 319 0.31 -13.52 3.63
C VAL A 319 1.32 -12.43 3.95
N GLY A 320 1.79 -12.36 5.20
CA GLY A 320 2.80 -11.39 5.59
C GLY A 320 4.12 -11.59 4.86
N SER A 321 4.55 -12.83 4.62
CA SER A 321 5.76 -13.11 3.82
C SER A 321 5.59 -12.73 2.35
N LEU A 322 4.42 -13.00 1.76
CA LEU A 322 4.14 -12.64 0.38
C LEU A 322 4.08 -11.12 0.18
N LEU A 323 3.38 -10.40 1.07
CA LEU A 323 3.32 -8.94 1.06
C LEU A 323 4.71 -8.31 1.22
N ALA A 324 5.52 -8.85 2.13
CA ALA A 324 6.88 -8.41 2.35
C ALA A 324 7.76 -8.58 1.11
N ALA A 325 7.70 -9.75 0.47
CA ALA A 325 8.46 -10.04 -0.74
C ALA A 325 8.04 -9.12 -1.90
N ALA A 326 6.73 -8.88 -2.07
CA ALA A 326 6.23 -7.97 -3.09
C ALA A 326 6.68 -6.51 -2.85
N CYS A 327 6.61 -6.02 -1.61
CA CYS A 327 7.09 -4.68 -1.26
C CYS A 327 8.60 -4.53 -1.46
N GLY A 328 9.39 -5.54 -1.05
CA GLY A 328 10.83 -5.58 -1.27
C GLY A 328 11.20 -5.56 -2.76
N ALA A 329 10.57 -6.42 -3.57
CA ALA A 329 10.81 -6.48 -5.01
C ALA A 329 10.43 -5.17 -5.72
N LEU A 330 9.25 -4.61 -5.41
CA LEU A 330 8.77 -3.36 -5.99
C LEU A 330 9.73 -2.20 -5.70
N THR A 331 10.16 -2.05 -4.46
CA THR A 331 11.06 -0.96 -4.06
C THR A 331 12.47 -1.13 -4.62
N ALA A 332 12.98 -2.37 -4.67
CA ALA A 332 14.26 -2.67 -5.32
C ALA A 332 14.23 -2.35 -6.82
N GLU A 333 13.12 -2.60 -7.51
CA GLU A 333 12.97 -2.31 -8.94
C GLU A 333 12.83 -0.80 -9.21
N VAL A 334 11.95 -0.12 -8.47
CA VAL A 334 11.62 1.30 -8.69
C VAL A 334 12.73 2.25 -8.21
N LEU A 335 13.39 1.91 -7.10
CA LEU A 335 14.34 2.80 -6.39
C LEU A 335 15.77 2.24 -6.36
N HIS A 336 16.17 1.42 -7.32
CA HIS A 336 17.54 0.88 -7.42
C HIS A 336 18.63 1.97 -7.40
N TRP A 337 18.31 3.20 -7.82
CA TRP A 337 19.19 4.37 -7.84
C TRP A 337 19.30 5.10 -6.48
N MET A 338 18.49 4.72 -5.48
CA MET A 338 18.54 5.22 -4.10
C MET A 338 18.52 4.06 -3.07
N PRO A 339 19.62 3.33 -2.87
CA PRO A 339 19.62 2.10 -2.07
C PRO A 339 19.18 2.30 -0.61
N ILE A 340 19.58 3.40 0.04
CA ILE A 340 19.13 3.74 1.41
C ILE A 340 17.62 3.95 1.46
N THR A 341 17.08 4.71 0.50
CA THR A 341 15.64 5.03 0.46
C THR A 341 14.84 3.79 0.09
N ALA A 342 15.33 2.97 -0.84
CA ALA A 342 14.74 1.69 -1.20
C ALA A 342 14.66 0.77 0.02
N ALA A 343 15.73 0.66 0.83
CA ALA A 343 15.75 -0.19 2.02
C ALA A 343 14.74 0.28 3.08
N GLY A 344 14.72 1.59 3.37
CA GLY A 344 13.73 2.18 4.28
C GLY A 344 12.30 1.96 3.80
N LEU A 345 12.05 2.20 2.51
CA LEU A 345 10.72 2.10 1.93
C LEU A 345 10.24 0.65 1.85
N ALA A 346 11.13 -0.31 1.57
CA ALA A 346 10.83 -1.74 1.54
C ALA A 346 10.25 -2.22 2.87
N VAL A 347 10.95 -1.94 3.97
CA VAL A 347 10.55 -2.38 5.32
C VAL A 347 9.36 -1.55 5.82
N GLY A 348 9.31 -0.25 5.52
CA GLY A 348 8.17 0.61 5.85
C GLY A 348 6.88 0.15 5.17
N LEU A 349 6.88 -0.03 3.86
CA LEU A 349 5.72 -0.51 3.10
C LEU A 349 5.29 -1.91 3.56
N THR A 350 6.26 -2.78 3.85
CA THR A 350 5.98 -4.11 4.42
C THR A 350 5.22 -4.01 5.75
N ALA A 351 5.69 -3.19 6.68
CA ALA A 351 5.03 -2.97 7.96
C ALA A 351 3.59 -2.47 7.78
N ALA A 352 3.39 -1.47 6.91
CA ALA A 352 2.06 -0.93 6.61
C ALA A 352 1.12 -1.98 6.00
N ALA A 353 1.59 -2.67 4.95
CA ALA A 353 0.81 -3.66 4.23
C ALA A 353 0.41 -4.82 5.14
N GLN A 354 1.34 -5.29 5.97
CA GLN A 354 1.07 -6.36 6.91
C GLN A 354 0.08 -5.97 8.02
N GLU A 355 0.15 -4.75 8.57
CA GLU A 355 -0.82 -4.27 9.56
C GLU A 355 -2.22 -4.11 8.97
N LEU A 356 -2.32 -3.52 7.78
CA LEU A 356 -3.60 -3.35 7.08
C LEU A 356 -4.25 -4.69 6.70
N ALA A 357 -3.44 -5.72 6.42
CA ALA A 357 -3.90 -7.06 6.10
C ALA A 357 -4.17 -7.95 7.34
N GLY A 358 -3.93 -7.46 8.56
CA GLY A 358 -3.98 -8.29 9.78
C GLY A 358 -3.00 -9.47 9.72
N ALA A 359 -1.87 -9.29 9.04
CA ALA A 359 -0.90 -10.32 8.69
C ALA A 359 0.53 -9.95 9.13
N VAL A 360 0.66 -9.25 10.27
CA VAL A 360 1.97 -8.83 10.83
C VAL A 360 2.83 -10.04 11.15
N PHE A 361 3.91 -10.18 10.38
CA PHE A 361 4.87 -11.27 10.52
C PHE A 361 6.27 -10.69 10.70
N PRO A 362 6.89 -10.83 11.89
CA PRO A 362 8.19 -10.24 12.22
C PRO A 362 9.26 -10.49 11.16
N ALA A 363 9.36 -11.70 10.61
CA ALA A 363 10.35 -12.04 9.60
C ALA A 363 10.12 -11.33 8.25
N GLY A 364 8.93 -10.75 8.01
CA GLY A 364 8.61 -10.01 6.80
C GLY A 364 9.56 -8.85 6.55
N GLY A 365 10.00 -8.13 7.58
CA GLY A 365 10.98 -7.06 7.37
C GLY A 365 12.34 -7.58 6.84
N ALA A 366 12.76 -8.78 7.26
CA ALA A 366 13.95 -9.42 6.69
C ALA A 366 13.72 -9.84 5.24
N ILE A 367 12.57 -10.42 4.93
CA ILE A 367 12.18 -10.80 3.56
C ILE A 367 12.28 -9.58 2.64
N ALA A 368 11.68 -8.45 3.01
CA ALA A 368 11.66 -7.24 2.20
C ALA A 368 13.08 -6.68 1.97
N LEU A 369 13.91 -6.67 3.02
CA LEU A 369 15.24 -6.08 2.95
C LEU A 369 16.23 -6.95 2.15
N VAL A 370 16.05 -8.28 2.09
CA VAL A 370 16.84 -9.17 1.23
C VAL A 370 16.75 -8.74 -0.24
N PHE A 371 15.58 -8.34 -0.73
CA PHE A 371 15.43 -7.89 -2.13
C PHE A 371 16.21 -6.61 -2.46
N VAL A 372 16.42 -5.75 -1.46
CA VAL A 372 17.12 -4.47 -1.66
C VAL A 372 18.63 -4.63 -1.48
N VAL A 373 19.06 -5.38 -0.46
CA VAL A 373 20.49 -5.54 -0.11
C VAL A 373 21.18 -6.57 -0.99
N SER A 374 20.44 -7.60 -1.45
CA SER A 374 20.91 -8.64 -2.35
C SER A 374 20.05 -8.65 -3.62
N PRO A 375 20.20 -7.67 -4.52
CA PRO A 375 19.48 -7.66 -5.79
C PRO A 375 19.88 -8.89 -6.61
N GLN A 376 18.97 -9.85 -6.74
CA GLN A 376 19.24 -11.17 -7.30
C GLN A 376 19.68 -11.10 -8.78
N ARG A 377 20.44 -12.12 -9.22
CA ARG A 377 20.84 -12.32 -10.63
C ARG A 377 19.75 -12.98 -11.51
N SER A 378 18.53 -13.17 -11.00
CA SER A 378 17.37 -13.79 -11.67
C SER A 378 16.17 -12.82 -11.70
N PRO A 379 15.12 -13.01 -12.54
CA PRO A 379 14.01 -12.06 -12.60
C PRO A 379 13.35 -11.92 -11.22
N ILE A 380 13.43 -10.71 -10.66
CA ILE A 380 13.13 -10.38 -9.25
C ILE A 380 11.77 -10.91 -8.75
N TRP A 381 10.78 -10.95 -9.65
CA TRP A 381 9.43 -11.43 -9.37
C TRP A 381 9.31 -12.95 -9.24
N SER A 382 10.18 -13.73 -9.88
CA SER A 382 10.23 -15.19 -9.69
C SER A 382 10.65 -15.54 -8.26
N SER A 383 11.51 -14.71 -7.68
CA SER A 383 12.05 -14.86 -6.34
C SER A 383 11.07 -14.46 -5.25
N VAL A 384 10.06 -13.64 -5.57
CA VAL A 384 8.92 -13.35 -4.67
C VAL A 384 8.17 -14.64 -4.32
N LEU A 385 7.97 -15.53 -5.30
CA LEU A 385 7.32 -16.82 -5.04
C LEU A 385 8.19 -17.75 -4.19
N TYR A 386 9.50 -17.74 -4.42
CA TYR A 386 10.42 -18.55 -3.62
C TYR A 386 10.56 -18.04 -2.18
N THR A 387 11.04 -16.80 -2.01
CA THR A 387 11.34 -16.21 -0.71
C THR A 387 10.07 -15.89 0.07
N GLY A 388 8.98 -15.50 -0.61
CA GLY A 388 7.72 -15.11 0.01
C GLY A 388 6.72 -16.23 0.24
N LEU A 389 6.68 -17.27 -0.60
CA LEU A 389 5.66 -18.34 -0.51
C LEU A 389 6.22 -19.72 -0.20
N LEU A 390 7.29 -20.17 -0.87
CA LEU A 390 7.82 -21.53 -0.64
C LEU A 390 8.38 -21.69 0.78
N SER A 391 9.22 -20.75 1.22
CA SER A 391 9.83 -20.77 2.56
C SER A 391 8.76 -20.75 3.67
N ALA A 392 7.76 -19.86 3.54
CA ALA A 392 6.65 -19.72 4.46
C ALA A 392 5.74 -20.96 4.46
N SER A 393 5.48 -21.55 3.29
CA SER A 393 4.69 -22.79 3.18
C SER A 393 5.38 -23.95 3.87
N LEU A 394 6.68 -24.14 3.63
CA LEU A 394 7.47 -25.17 4.31
C LEU A 394 7.50 -24.95 5.82
N LEU A 395 7.63 -23.71 6.27
CA LEU A 395 7.63 -23.38 7.69
C LEU A 395 6.28 -23.71 8.35
N VAL A 396 5.16 -23.37 7.71
CA VAL A 396 3.81 -23.72 8.21
C VAL A 396 3.62 -25.24 8.22
N ILE A 397 4.11 -25.96 7.21
CA ILE A 397 4.06 -27.44 7.16
C ILE A 397 4.86 -28.03 8.33
N PHE A 398 6.11 -27.61 8.52
CA PHE A 398 6.96 -28.06 9.62
C PHE A 398 6.33 -27.70 10.97
N GLY A 399 5.80 -26.49 11.13
CA GLY A 399 5.10 -26.07 12.34
C GLY A 399 3.89 -26.95 12.62
N THR A 400 3.04 -27.20 11.63
CA THR A 400 1.81 -27.99 11.78
C THR A 400 2.10 -29.45 12.10
N LEU A 401 3.11 -30.04 11.45
CA LEU A 401 3.47 -31.43 11.67
C LEU A 401 4.25 -31.62 12.96
N LEU A 402 5.31 -30.82 13.17
CA LEU A 402 6.29 -31.07 14.22
C LEU A 402 5.91 -30.40 15.55
N ASN A 403 5.36 -29.17 15.58
CA ASN A 403 4.95 -28.59 16.87
C ASN A 403 3.87 -29.45 17.54
N ASN A 404 2.98 -30.09 16.77
CA ASN A 404 1.91 -30.91 17.33
C ASN A 404 2.37 -32.27 17.89
N LEU A 405 3.61 -32.69 17.60
CA LEU A 405 4.23 -33.87 18.23
C LEU A 405 4.59 -33.65 19.71
N GLN A 406 4.49 -32.43 20.24
CA GLN A 406 4.67 -32.21 21.68
C GLN A 406 3.31 -32.14 22.37
N GLU A 407 3.17 -32.82 23.51
CA GLU A 407 1.89 -32.94 24.24
C GLU A 407 1.25 -31.57 24.52
N THR A 408 2.08 -30.61 24.96
CA THR A 408 1.68 -29.29 25.45
C THR A 408 1.46 -28.24 24.35
N ARG A 409 1.78 -28.56 23.09
CA ARG A 409 1.64 -27.65 21.95
C ARG A 409 0.39 -27.94 21.13
N ARG A 410 -0.23 -26.90 20.61
CA ARG A 410 -1.30 -26.94 19.60
C ARG A 410 -1.03 -25.86 18.56
N PHE A 411 -0.64 -26.24 17.35
CA PHE A 411 -0.36 -25.34 16.24
C PHE A 411 -0.95 -25.89 14.93
N PRO A 412 -1.70 -25.10 14.15
CA PRO A 412 -1.99 -23.71 14.38
C PRO A 412 -3.06 -23.51 15.46
N ARG A 413 -3.09 -22.35 16.11
CA ARG A 413 -4.23 -21.97 16.97
C ARG A 413 -5.44 -21.52 16.16
N ARG A 414 -5.17 -20.99 14.95
CA ARG A 414 -6.17 -20.47 14.03
C ARG A 414 -5.83 -20.85 12.59
N TRP A 415 -6.79 -21.38 11.86
CA TRP A 415 -6.71 -21.49 10.41
C TRP A 415 -7.34 -20.27 9.71
N PRO A 416 -6.82 -19.82 8.55
CA PRO A 416 -7.37 -18.67 7.82
C PRO A 416 -8.85 -18.78 7.46
N TRP A 417 -9.37 -19.99 7.29
CA TRP A 417 -10.77 -20.25 6.91
C TRP A 417 -11.70 -20.43 8.12
N GLN A 418 -11.18 -20.48 9.35
CA GLN A 418 -11.98 -20.59 10.56
C GLN A 418 -12.57 -19.22 10.91
N ARG A 419 -13.82 -19.00 10.49
CA ARG A 419 -14.59 -17.79 10.83
C ARG A 419 -14.81 -17.75 12.35
N GLY A 420 -14.31 -16.69 13.00
CA GLY A 420 -14.55 -16.45 14.41
C GLY A 420 -16.04 -16.30 14.70
N GLY A 421 -16.49 -16.95 15.76
CA GLY A 421 -17.78 -16.63 16.38
C GLY A 421 -17.78 -15.17 16.86
N THR A 422 -18.92 -14.53 16.67
CA THR A 422 -19.28 -13.15 17.04
C THR A 422 -18.56 -12.60 18.27
N ALA A 423 -17.70 -11.58 18.09
CA ALA A 423 -17.33 -10.64 19.14
C ALA A 423 -18.29 -9.43 19.12
N PRO A 424 -18.60 -8.82 20.29
CA PRO A 424 -19.64 -7.81 20.40
C PRO A 424 -19.19 -6.47 19.79
N HIS A 425 -20.03 -5.95 18.90
CA HIS A 425 -20.00 -4.62 18.27
C HIS A 425 -19.04 -3.59 18.88
N SER A 426 -17.97 -3.28 18.16
CA SER A 426 -17.20 -2.05 18.35
C SER A 426 -17.97 -0.86 17.76
N PHE A 427 -17.87 0.27 18.47
CA PHE A 427 -18.66 1.48 18.30
C PHE A 427 -18.43 2.15 16.94
N LEU A 428 -19.29 1.85 15.95
CA LEU A 428 -19.56 2.78 14.87
C LEU A 428 -20.35 3.97 15.45
N PRO A 429 -19.94 5.24 15.22
CA PRO A 429 -20.80 6.36 15.52
C PRO A 429 -22.10 6.20 14.71
N PRO A 430 -23.28 6.47 15.30
CA PRO A 430 -24.54 6.30 14.59
C PRO A 430 -24.53 7.19 13.35
N LEU A 431 -24.61 6.56 12.17
CA LEU A 431 -24.94 7.27 10.94
C LEU A 431 -26.19 8.10 11.22
N ALA A 432 -26.12 9.40 10.93
CA ALA A 432 -27.26 10.30 11.10
C ALA A 432 -28.49 9.65 10.45
N ARG A 433 -29.57 9.49 11.22
CA ARG A 433 -30.79 8.84 10.72
C ARG A 433 -31.29 9.62 9.50
N PRO A 434 -31.47 8.96 8.33
CA PRO A 434 -31.97 9.64 7.16
C PRO A 434 -33.35 10.24 7.44
N ARG A 435 -33.62 11.38 6.82
CA ARG A 435 -34.93 12.05 6.86
C ARG A 435 -35.98 11.11 6.27
N GLN A 436 -37.25 11.28 6.66
CA GLN A 436 -38.34 10.44 6.15
C GLN A 436 -38.44 10.45 4.61
N SER A 437 -38.11 11.59 3.99
CA SER A 437 -38.01 11.74 2.54
C SER A 437 -36.95 10.85 1.91
N GLU A 438 -35.80 10.67 2.57
CA GLU A 438 -34.68 9.83 2.11
C GLU A 438 -35.02 8.34 2.24
N ARG A 439 -35.68 7.94 3.35
CA ARG A 439 -36.18 6.56 3.53
C ARG A 439 -37.18 6.17 2.45
N ASN A 440 -38.12 7.06 2.12
CA ASN A 440 -39.12 6.80 1.08
C ASN A 440 -38.49 6.68 -0.32
N LEU A 441 -37.42 7.45 -0.58
CA LEU A 441 -36.68 7.43 -1.84
C LEU A 441 -35.91 6.12 -1.99
N VAL A 442 -35.19 5.71 -0.94
CA VAL A 442 -34.48 4.43 -0.85
C VAL A 442 -35.44 3.24 -1.04
N ARG A 443 -36.61 3.26 -0.40
CA ARG A 443 -37.62 2.20 -0.54
C ARG A 443 -38.20 2.09 -1.96
N ARG A 444 -38.59 3.23 -2.54
CA ARG A 444 -39.12 3.30 -3.91
C ARG A 444 -38.08 2.87 -4.95
N TRP A 445 -36.82 3.20 -4.71
CA TRP A 445 -35.72 2.82 -5.58
C TRP A 445 -35.38 1.33 -5.46
N MET A 446 -35.37 0.75 -4.25
CA MET A 446 -35.22 -0.70 -4.06
C MET A 446 -36.32 -1.49 -4.77
N GLU A 447 -37.55 -0.95 -4.80
CA GLU A 447 -38.67 -1.53 -5.54
C GLU A 447 -38.49 -1.46 -7.07
N LEU A 448 -37.94 -0.36 -7.59
CA LEU A 448 -37.62 -0.20 -9.01
C LEU A 448 -36.47 -1.11 -9.45
N GLU A 449 -35.45 -1.30 -8.61
CA GLU A 449 -34.24 -2.05 -8.96
C GLU A 449 -34.42 -3.57 -8.86
N ARG A 450 -35.22 -4.06 -7.89
CA ARG A 450 -35.63 -5.48 -7.84
C ARG A 450 -36.37 -5.94 -9.10
N GLY A 451 -37.03 -5.02 -9.82
CA GLY A 451 -37.67 -5.30 -11.10
C GLY A 451 -36.73 -5.31 -12.31
N SER A 452 -35.54 -4.70 -12.21
CA SER A 452 -34.64 -4.40 -13.34
C SER A 452 -33.32 -5.20 -13.34
N SER A 453 -32.88 -5.73 -12.19
CA SER A 453 -31.44 -5.89 -11.94
C SER A 453 -30.81 -7.21 -12.42
N GLN A 454 -31.48 -8.36 -12.45
CA GLN A 454 -30.75 -9.62 -12.68
C GLN A 454 -30.26 -9.83 -14.12
N TYR A 455 -30.97 -9.28 -15.12
CA TYR A 455 -30.59 -9.44 -16.53
C TYR A 455 -29.53 -8.42 -17.00
N SER A 456 -29.49 -7.21 -16.41
CA SER A 456 -28.58 -6.13 -16.87
C SER A 456 -27.09 -6.48 -16.71
N HIS A 457 -26.70 -7.14 -15.62
CA HIS A 457 -25.29 -7.45 -15.34
C HIS A 457 -24.71 -8.50 -16.29
N VAL A 458 -25.53 -9.46 -16.72
CA VAL A 458 -25.12 -10.48 -17.69
C VAL A 458 -24.85 -9.85 -19.06
N TYR A 459 -25.68 -8.89 -19.50
CA TYR A 459 -25.46 -8.18 -20.76
C TYR A 459 -24.17 -7.35 -20.74
N VAL A 460 -23.85 -6.71 -19.61
CA VAL A 460 -22.61 -5.94 -19.47
C VAL A 460 -21.38 -6.85 -19.51
N GLY A 461 -21.43 -8.00 -18.84
CA GLY A 461 -20.38 -9.02 -18.92
C GLY A 461 -20.17 -9.53 -20.36
N VAL A 462 -21.26 -9.87 -21.06
CA VAL A 462 -21.23 -10.30 -22.47
C VAL A 462 -20.68 -9.20 -23.37
N LEU A 463 -21.09 -7.94 -23.17
CA LEU A 463 -20.61 -6.80 -23.95
C LEU A 463 -19.11 -6.57 -23.74
N THR A 464 -18.62 -6.69 -22.51
CA THR A 464 -17.20 -6.56 -22.19
C THR A 464 -16.38 -7.66 -22.88
N VAL A 465 -16.86 -8.90 -22.85
CA VAL A 465 -16.22 -10.02 -23.59
C VAL A 465 -16.27 -9.78 -25.09
N ALA A 466 -17.40 -9.29 -25.64
CA ALA A 466 -17.53 -8.98 -27.05
C ALA A 466 -16.57 -7.86 -27.49
N LEU A 467 -16.41 -6.80 -26.69
CA LEU A 467 -15.43 -5.74 -26.91
C LEU A 467 -14.00 -6.30 -26.89
N GLN A 468 -13.70 -7.20 -25.95
CA GLN A 468 -12.38 -7.83 -25.90
C GLN A 468 -12.12 -8.72 -27.12
N CYS A 469 -13.11 -9.50 -27.57
CA CYS A 469 -13.03 -10.27 -28.82
C CYS A 469 -12.83 -9.37 -30.04
N PHE A 470 -13.49 -8.21 -30.07
CA PHE A 470 -13.30 -7.22 -31.13
C PHE A 470 -11.87 -6.66 -31.13
N PHE A 471 -11.31 -6.29 -29.99
CA PHE A 471 -9.91 -5.82 -29.90
C PHE A 471 -8.90 -6.90 -30.30
N LEU A 472 -9.17 -8.18 -29.99
CA LEU A 472 -8.33 -9.30 -30.41
C LEU A 472 -8.21 -9.42 -31.94
N ILE A 473 -9.26 -9.05 -32.70
CA ILE A 473 -9.20 -9.04 -34.17
C ILE A 473 -8.15 -8.04 -34.65
N PHE A 474 -8.07 -6.85 -34.06
CA PHE A 474 -7.08 -5.84 -34.45
C PHE A 474 -5.67 -6.22 -34.03
N LEU A 475 -5.51 -6.84 -32.86
CA LEU A 475 -4.22 -7.37 -32.40
C LEU A 475 -3.69 -8.49 -33.31
N PHE A 476 -4.55 -9.23 -34.03
CA PHE A 476 -4.09 -10.20 -35.02
C PHE A 476 -3.37 -9.56 -36.21
N PHE A 477 -3.74 -8.32 -36.57
CA PHE A 477 -3.12 -7.56 -37.66
C PHE A 477 -2.05 -6.57 -37.18
N ALA A 478 -1.69 -6.63 -35.89
CA ALA A 478 -0.72 -5.74 -35.28
C ALA A 478 0.71 -6.11 -35.64
N GLU A 479 1.50 -5.11 -36.03
CA GLU A 479 2.95 -5.21 -36.09
C GLU A 479 3.56 -4.76 -34.76
N VAL A 480 4.44 -5.59 -34.20
CA VAL A 480 5.07 -5.34 -32.90
C VAL A 480 6.50 -4.84 -33.09
N ASP A 481 6.81 -3.65 -32.57
CA ASP A 481 8.16 -3.07 -32.61
C ASP A 481 8.86 -3.21 -31.25
N MET A 482 9.93 -4.01 -31.21
CA MET A 482 10.67 -4.39 -30.00
C MET A 482 12.17 -4.14 -30.18
N SER A 483 12.56 -2.88 -30.31
CA SER A 483 13.98 -2.49 -30.28
C SER A 483 14.50 -2.35 -28.84
N MET A 484 15.69 -2.93 -28.57
CA MET A 484 16.30 -2.98 -27.22
C MET A 484 16.57 -1.60 -26.61
N GLU A 485 16.89 -0.60 -27.44
CA GLU A 485 17.14 0.78 -27.01
C GLU A 485 15.86 1.48 -26.51
N THR A 486 14.70 1.07 -27.05
CA THR A 486 13.37 1.56 -26.67
C THR A 486 12.92 0.98 -25.32
N ILE A 487 13.36 -0.24 -24.97
CA ILE A 487 12.93 -0.95 -23.75
C ILE A 487 13.42 -0.22 -22.48
N THR A 488 14.71 0.09 -22.34
CA THR A 488 15.23 0.65 -21.08
C THR A 488 14.77 2.08 -20.81
N SER A 489 14.62 2.90 -21.85
CA SER A 489 14.17 4.30 -21.73
C SER A 489 12.65 4.42 -21.57
N MET A 490 11.86 3.60 -22.27
CA MET A 490 10.39 3.71 -22.25
C MET A 490 9.71 2.84 -21.20
N CYS A 491 10.34 1.77 -20.69
CA CYS A 491 9.78 0.96 -19.58
C CYS A 491 9.50 1.81 -18.34
N ASN A 492 10.42 2.72 -18.00
CA ASN A 492 10.20 3.64 -16.87
C ASN A 492 9.00 4.54 -17.13
N SER A 493 8.92 5.19 -18.30
CA SER A 493 7.79 6.06 -18.66
C SER A 493 6.45 5.30 -18.64
N LEU A 494 6.45 4.05 -19.10
CA LEU A 494 5.28 3.17 -19.08
C LEU A 494 4.86 2.81 -17.64
N ALA A 495 5.80 2.46 -16.78
CA ALA A 495 5.53 2.14 -15.37
C ALA A 495 4.95 3.35 -14.61
N TRP A 496 5.51 4.54 -14.83
CA TRP A 496 4.98 5.77 -14.21
C TRP A 496 3.58 6.13 -14.74
N ALA A 497 3.35 6.00 -16.05
CA ALA A 497 2.04 6.25 -16.65
C ALA A 497 0.98 5.25 -16.14
N SER A 498 1.31 3.96 -16.06
CA SER A 498 0.38 2.95 -15.55
C SER A 498 0.07 3.15 -14.07
N MET A 499 1.06 3.52 -13.25
CA MET A 499 0.86 3.82 -11.82
C MET A 499 0.03 5.10 -11.62
N LEU A 500 0.23 6.14 -12.44
CA LEU A 500 -0.58 7.36 -12.40
C LEU A 500 -2.06 7.06 -12.66
N VAL A 501 -2.34 6.19 -13.62
CA VAL A 501 -3.72 5.87 -14.05
C VAL A 501 -4.39 4.86 -13.10
N LEU A 502 -3.70 3.78 -12.74
CA LEU A 502 -4.28 2.71 -11.91
C LEU A 502 -4.30 3.07 -10.42
N ALA A 503 -3.18 3.53 -9.86
CA ALA A 503 -3.08 3.88 -8.45
C ALA A 503 -3.45 5.34 -8.20
N GLY A 504 -2.95 6.26 -9.03
CA GLY A 504 -3.21 7.70 -8.88
C GLY A 504 -4.70 8.03 -8.97
N PHE A 505 -5.30 7.93 -10.16
CA PHE A 505 -6.73 8.19 -10.35
C PHE A 505 -7.62 7.23 -9.55
N GLY A 506 -7.33 5.92 -9.60
CA GLY A 506 -8.15 4.90 -8.93
C GLY A 506 -8.33 5.16 -7.44
N TYR A 507 -7.24 5.36 -6.69
CA TYR A 507 -7.34 5.65 -5.27
C TYR A 507 -7.77 7.09 -5.00
N MET A 508 -7.34 8.09 -5.77
CA MET A 508 -7.74 9.49 -5.55
C MET A 508 -9.27 9.69 -5.60
N GLN A 509 -9.97 8.88 -6.41
CA GLN A 509 -11.44 8.89 -6.54
C GLN A 509 -12.17 8.09 -5.45
N SER A 510 -11.44 7.29 -4.66
CA SER A 510 -12.01 6.44 -3.59
C SER A 510 -12.40 7.18 -2.31
N PHE A 511 -12.33 8.52 -2.28
CA PHE A 511 -12.73 9.32 -1.12
C PHE A 511 -14.20 9.12 -0.73
N LEU A 512 -15.04 8.69 -1.66
CA LEU A 512 -16.47 8.40 -1.45
C LEU A 512 -16.65 7.18 -0.54
N LYS A 513 -17.23 7.40 0.64
CA LYS A 513 -17.33 6.38 1.71
C LYS A 513 -18.06 5.08 1.31
N ALA A 514 -18.92 5.13 0.31
CA ALA A 514 -19.77 4.02 -0.13
C ALA A 514 -19.57 3.66 -1.62
N TYR A 515 -18.53 4.19 -2.26
CA TYR A 515 -18.23 3.96 -3.68
C TYR A 515 -16.73 3.66 -3.90
N GLY A 516 -16.06 3.11 -2.88
CA GLY A 516 -14.63 2.83 -2.93
C GLY A 516 -14.27 1.71 -3.91
N LEU A 517 -15.07 0.64 -3.94
CA LEU A 517 -14.88 -0.49 -4.86
C LEU A 517 -15.17 -0.06 -6.30
N GLY A 518 -16.25 0.70 -6.52
CA GLY A 518 -16.58 1.29 -7.81
C GLY A 518 -15.51 2.25 -8.31
N ALA A 519 -15.01 3.15 -7.44
CA ALA A 519 -13.95 4.09 -7.82
C ALA A 519 -12.69 3.37 -8.33
N VAL A 520 -12.16 2.41 -7.57
CA VAL A 520 -10.93 1.69 -7.95
C VAL A 520 -11.19 0.68 -9.07
N GLY A 521 -12.23 -0.15 -8.93
CA GLY A 521 -12.54 -1.22 -9.86
C GLY A 521 -12.98 -0.73 -11.24
N TYR A 522 -13.81 0.32 -11.32
CA TYR A 522 -14.18 0.90 -12.60
C TYR A 522 -13.05 1.70 -13.22
N SER A 523 -12.17 2.32 -12.44
CA SER A 523 -10.96 2.94 -12.99
C SER A 523 -10.05 1.93 -13.67
N MET A 524 -9.89 0.74 -13.06
CA MET A 524 -9.13 -0.36 -13.67
C MET A 524 -9.79 -0.85 -14.96
N LEU A 525 -11.12 -1.04 -14.98
CA LEU A 525 -11.86 -1.42 -16.18
C LEU A 525 -11.73 -0.37 -17.31
N ILE A 526 -11.94 0.90 -16.99
CA ILE A 526 -11.80 2.02 -17.92
C ILE A 526 -10.41 2.02 -18.51
N THR A 527 -9.38 1.86 -17.68
CA THR A 527 -7.97 1.83 -18.12
C THR A 527 -7.71 0.69 -19.11
N SER A 528 -8.12 -0.54 -18.76
CA SER A 528 -7.91 -1.71 -19.61
C SER A 528 -8.57 -1.59 -20.97
N LEU A 529 -9.78 -1.03 -21.03
CA LEU A 529 -10.49 -0.84 -22.31
C LEU A 529 -9.95 0.37 -23.08
N ALA A 530 -9.64 1.47 -22.38
CA ALA A 530 -9.24 2.71 -23.00
C ALA A 530 -7.88 2.59 -23.70
N VAL A 531 -6.90 1.96 -23.06
CA VAL A 531 -5.56 1.72 -23.65
C VAL A 531 -5.69 0.95 -24.95
N GLN A 532 -6.47 -0.14 -24.97
CA GLN A 532 -6.64 -0.95 -26.18
C GLN A 532 -7.37 -0.17 -27.29
N TRP A 533 -8.44 0.54 -26.93
CA TRP A 533 -9.25 1.24 -27.90
C TRP A 533 -8.53 2.44 -28.52
N SER A 534 -7.79 3.21 -27.71
CA SER A 534 -7.03 4.36 -28.20
C SER A 534 -5.89 3.95 -29.14
N MET A 535 -5.18 2.85 -28.87
CA MET A 535 -4.11 2.37 -29.75
C MET A 535 -4.61 2.04 -31.16
N ILE A 536 -5.79 1.43 -31.24
CA ILE A 536 -6.47 1.14 -32.52
C ILE A 536 -6.88 2.45 -33.19
N LEU A 537 -7.58 3.34 -32.47
CA LEU A 537 -8.09 4.60 -33.01
C LEU A 537 -6.97 5.52 -33.50
N GLU A 538 -5.88 5.67 -32.74
CA GLU A 538 -4.75 6.52 -33.12
C GLU A 538 -4.09 6.00 -34.40
N SER A 539 -3.87 4.68 -34.50
CA SER A 539 -3.29 4.07 -35.70
C SER A 539 -4.19 4.25 -36.93
N LEU A 540 -5.52 4.11 -36.77
CA LEU A 540 -6.50 4.34 -37.84
C LEU A 540 -6.55 5.80 -38.29
N LEU A 541 -6.49 6.76 -37.36
CA LEU A 541 -6.53 8.20 -37.68
C LEU A 541 -5.23 8.69 -38.33
N ASP A 542 -4.09 8.13 -37.96
CA ASP A 542 -2.78 8.47 -38.53
C ASP A 542 -2.51 7.77 -39.88
N LEU A 543 -3.46 6.94 -40.35
CA LEU A 543 -3.38 6.14 -41.60
C LEU A 543 -2.11 5.27 -41.67
N LYS A 544 -1.59 4.85 -40.52
CA LYS A 544 -0.41 3.98 -40.41
C LYS A 544 -0.84 2.52 -40.16
N PRO A 545 0.02 1.54 -40.46
CA PRO A 545 -0.19 0.17 -40.00
C PRO A 545 -0.39 0.15 -38.48
N LEU A 546 -1.14 -0.83 -37.98
CA LEU A 546 -1.39 -1.02 -36.56
C LEU A 546 -0.08 -1.38 -35.85
N HIS A 547 0.60 -0.39 -35.28
CA HIS A 547 1.87 -0.59 -34.59
C HIS A 547 1.69 -0.62 -33.07
N PHE A 548 2.05 -1.75 -32.46
CA PHE A 548 1.99 -1.97 -31.02
C PHE A 548 3.41 -1.98 -30.44
N GLY A 549 3.70 -1.01 -29.56
CA GLY A 549 5.00 -0.86 -28.91
C GLY A 549 4.90 0.01 -27.66
N PHE A 550 6.03 0.24 -26.99
CA PHE A 550 6.06 0.99 -25.72
C PHE A 550 5.49 2.41 -25.86
N SER A 551 5.78 3.09 -26.97
CA SER A 551 5.25 4.44 -27.24
C SER A 551 3.72 4.43 -27.33
N SER A 552 3.13 3.50 -28.09
CA SER A 552 1.67 3.43 -28.22
C SER A 552 0.98 3.02 -26.91
N LEU A 553 1.65 2.24 -26.05
CA LEU A 553 1.16 1.97 -24.69
C LEU A 553 1.17 3.21 -23.78
N VAL A 554 2.26 3.98 -23.76
CA VAL A 554 2.33 5.24 -22.98
C VAL A 554 1.24 6.21 -23.44
N GLN A 555 1.05 6.33 -24.75
CA GLN A 555 -0.03 7.14 -25.33
C GLN A 555 -1.42 6.61 -24.95
N GLY A 556 -1.60 5.29 -24.92
CA GLY A 556 -2.85 4.66 -24.50
C GLY A 556 -3.19 4.90 -23.03
N TYR A 557 -2.20 4.88 -22.13
CA TYR A 557 -2.41 5.25 -20.72
C TYR A 557 -2.81 6.73 -20.58
N SER A 558 -2.34 7.59 -21.48
CA SER A 558 -2.68 9.01 -21.49
C SER A 558 -4.11 9.25 -21.97
N ALA A 559 -4.55 8.48 -22.96
CA ALA A 559 -5.96 8.42 -23.36
C ALA A 559 -6.86 7.91 -22.22
N ALA A 560 -6.41 6.87 -21.50
CA ALA A 560 -7.12 6.39 -20.30
C ALA A 560 -7.21 7.47 -19.21
N ALA A 561 -6.14 8.25 -18.99
CA ALA A 561 -6.16 9.37 -18.05
C ALA A 561 -7.25 10.40 -18.41
N ALA A 562 -7.41 10.76 -19.68
CA ALA A 562 -8.48 11.68 -20.12
C ALA A 562 -9.87 11.14 -19.77
N VAL A 563 -10.13 9.85 -20.03
CA VAL A 563 -11.41 9.21 -19.68
C VAL A 563 -11.62 9.13 -18.17
N LEU A 564 -10.57 8.91 -17.38
CA LEU A 564 -10.68 8.91 -15.91
C LEU A 564 -10.94 10.31 -15.33
N ILE A 565 -10.44 11.36 -15.97
CA ILE A 565 -10.78 12.75 -15.63
C ILE A 565 -12.27 12.98 -15.91
N SER A 566 -12.75 12.56 -17.10
CA SER A 566 -14.17 12.64 -17.46
C SER A 566 -15.05 11.86 -16.48
N PHE A 567 -14.64 10.63 -16.16
CA PHE A 567 -15.31 9.76 -15.21
C PHE A 567 -15.40 10.41 -13.83
N GLY A 568 -14.39 11.14 -13.37
CA GLY A 568 -14.41 11.87 -12.11
C GLY A 568 -15.58 12.87 -11.97
N ALA A 569 -16.08 13.44 -13.06
CA ALA A 569 -17.28 14.29 -13.06
C ALA A 569 -18.59 13.48 -13.06
N LEU A 570 -18.52 12.22 -13.51
CA LEU A 570 -19.64 11.31 -13.75
C LEU A 570 -19.86 10.28 -12.63
N ILE A 571 -18.94 10.14 -11.67
CA ILE A 571 -19.11 9.23 -10.52
C ILE A 571 -20.45 9.52 -9.82
N GLY A 572 -21.24 8.47 -9.60
CA GLY A 572 -22.59 8.53 -9.01
C GLY A 572 -23.69 8.98 -9.98
N LYS A 573 -23.39 9.09 -11.29
CA LYS A 573 -24.37 9.46 -12.32
C LYS A 573 -24.48 8.44 -13.44
N VAL A 574 -23.46 7.60 -13.59
CA VAL A 574 -23.36 6.60 -14.64
C VAL A 574 -23.27 5.20 -14.06
N ASP A 575 -23.91 4.25 -14.72
CA ASP A 575 -23.81 2.82 -14.42
C ASP A 575 -22.70 2.13 -15.23
N LEU A 576 -22.50 0.82 -15.02
CA LEU A 576 -21.44 0.08 -15.70
C LEU A 576 -21.61 0.04 -17.23
N LEU A 577 -22.85 -0.02 -17.74
CA LEU A 577 -23.11 0.02 -19.18
C LEU A 577 -22.77 1.40 -19.76
N GLN A 578 -23.13 2.47 -19.06
CA GLN A 578 -22.80 3.83 -19.43
C GLN A 578 -21.30 4.11 -19.34
N ILE A 579 -20.57 3.47 -18.42
CA ILE A 579 -19.10 3.53 -18.38
C ILE A 579 -18.47 2.86 -19.62
N LEU A 580 -18.97 1.69 -20.04
CA LEU A 580 -18.51 1.06 -21.28
C LEU A 580 -18.78 1.96 -22.50
N ALA A 581 -19.99 2.55 -22.57
CA ALA A 581 -20.35 3.48 -23.62
C ALA A 581 -19.49 4.76 -23.58
N LEU A 582 -19.18 5.29 -22.39
CA LEU A 582 -18.30 6.44 -22.21
C LEU A 582 -16.93 6.19 -22.86
N VAL A 583 -16.27 5.07 -22.56
CA VAL A 583 -14.97 4.72 -23.14
C VAL A 583 -15.04 4.67 -24.67
N VAL A 584 -16.08 4.03 -25.22
CA VAL A 584 -16.25 3.87 -26.68
C VAL A 584 -16.54 5.20 -27.37
N LEU A 585 -17.29 6.11 -26.74
CA LEU A 585 -17.73 7.39 -27.31
C LEU A 585 -16.70 8.53 -27.13
N GLU A 586 -16.03 8.57 -25.98
CA GLU A 586 -15.06 9.63 -25.65
C GLU A 586 -13.77 9.50 -26.44
N LEU A 587 -13.23 8.27 -26.54
CA LEU A 587 -11.92 8.06 -27.14
C LEU A 587 -11.80 8.43 -28.63
N PRO A 588 -12.80 8.23 -29.50
CA PRO A 588 -12.75 8.76 -30.86
C PRO A 588 -12.59 10.28 -30.89
N CYS A 589 -13.27 10.99 -29.98
CA CYS A 589 -13.19 12.45 -29.88
C CYS A 589 -11.82 12.88 -29.33
N TYR A 590 -11.30 12.19 -28.32
CA TYR A 590 -9.97 12.41 -27.77
C TYR A 590 -8.88 12.18 -28.82
N CYS A 591 -8.91 11.03 -29.51
CA CYS A 591 -7.91 10.68 -30.51
C CYS A 591 -7.96 11.66 -31.70
N TRP A 592 -9.15 12.12 -32.09
CA TRP A 592 -9.29 13.15 -33.12
C TRP A 592 -8.73 14.50 -32.65
N ASN A 593 -9.02 14.93 -31.42
CA ASN A 593 -8.41 16.13 -30.83
C ASN A 593 -6.88 16.04 -30.83
N LYS A 594 -6.32 14.91 -30.45
CA LYS A 594 -4.88 14.70 -30.35
C LYS A 594 -4.21 14.60 -31.73
N VAL A 595 -4.60 13.62 -32.54
CA VAL A 595 -3.92 13.24 -33.79
C VAL A 595 -4.25 14.20 -34.95
N VAL A 596 -5.48 14.72 -35.00
CA VAL A 596 -5.91 15.56 -36.12
C VAL A 596 -5.82 17.04 -35.77
N PHE A 597 -6.32 17.45 -34.60
CA PHE A 597 -6.45 18.87 -34.26
C PHE A 597 -5.17 19.47 -33.64
N LEU A 598 -4.60 18.86 -32.59
CA LEU A 598 -3.42 19.37 -31.88
C LEU A 598 -2.08 19.03 -32.54
N GLN A 599 -2.06 18.04 -33.44
CA GLN A 599 -0.88 17.65 -34.21
C GLN A 599 -0.82 18.28 -35.61
N LEU A 600 -1.67 19.27 -35.91
CA LEU A 600 -1.49 20.10 -37.11
C LEU A 600 -0.05 20.62 -37.19
N THR A 601 0.58 20.51 -38.36
CA THR A 601 1.95 20.97 -38.59
C THR A 601 2.01 22.04 -39.68
N ALA A 602 2.93 22.99 -39.51
CA ALA A 602 3.29 23.97 -40.53
C ALA A 602 4.80 23.85 -40.80
N GLY A 603 5.19 23.34 -41.97
CA GLY A 603 6.60 23.12 -42.33
C GLY A 603 7.32 22.14 -41.40
N ASN A 604 6.72 20.98 -41.12
CA ASN A 604 7.22 19.92 -40.21
C ASN A 604 7.38 20.32 -38.73
N LYS A 605 6.80 21.46 -38.31
CA LYS A 605 6.77 21.87 -36.90
C LYS A 605 5.34 21.86 -36.37
N PRO A 606 5.11 21.44 -35.11
CA PRO A 606 3.78 21.46 -34.51
C PRO A 606 3.25 22.90 -34.42
N VAL A 607 2.02 23.10 -34.86
CA VAL A 607 1.31 24.39 -34.78
C VAL A 607 1.00 24.74 -33.33
N VAL A 608 0.62 23.74 -32.53
CA VAL A 608 0.33 23.86 -31.09
C VAL A 608 1.37 23.09 -30.28
N HIS A 609 2.03 23.78 -29.36
CA HIS A 609 2.91 23.17 -28.35
C HIS A 609 2.10 22.85 -27.10
N ASP A 610 2.16 21.59 -26.67
CA ASP A 610 1.47 21.05 -25.50
C ASP A 610 2.28 19.85 -24.99
N ALA A 611 2.29 19.62 -23.68
CA ALA A 611 2.90 18.46 -23.03
C ALA A 611 1.86 17.69 -22.19
N GLY A 612 0.65 17.55 -22.74
CA GLY A 612 -0.45 16.79 -22.14
C GLY A 612 -1.53 17.66 -21.48
N GLY A 613 -1.29 18.97 -21.33
CA GLY A 613 -2.20 19.90 -20.65
C GLY A 613 -3.49 20.14 -21.40
N LEU A 614 -3.41 20.43 -22.70
CA LEU A 614 -4.58 20.59 -23.55
C LEU A 614 -5.16 19.23 -23.92
N GLU A 615 -4.32 18.29 -24.34
CA GLU A 615 -4.81 17.02 -24.89
C GLU A 615 -5.49 16.13 -23.83
N VAL A 616 -4.95 16.02 -22.61
CA VAL A 616 -5.46 15.12 -21.57
C VAL A 616 -6.33 15.88 -20.58
N PHE A 617 -5.76 16.90 -19.92
CA PHE A 617 -6.39 17.51 -18.76
C PHE A 617 -7.56 18.44 -19.13
N LEU A 618 -7.34 19.34 -20.08
CA LEU A 618 -8.41 20.23 -20.56
C LEU A 618 -9.52 19.43 -21.23
N PHE A 619 -9.15 18.53 -22.15
CA PHE A 619 -10.12 17.71 -22.88
C PHE A 619 -10.99 16.88 -21.93
N GLY A 620 -10.39 16.04 -21.09
CA GLY A 620 -11.14 15.17 -20.18
C GLY A 620 -11.99 15.96 -19.19
N ALA A 621 -11.48 17.08 -18.67
CA ALA A 621 -12.24 17.88 -17.72
C ALA A 621 -13.51 18.46 -18.34
N PHE A 622 -13.40 19.11 -19.49
CA PHE A 622 -14.55 19.75 -20.13
C PHE A 622 -15.49 18.77 -20.82
N PHE A 623 -14.98 17.62 -21.30
CA PHE A 623 -15.80 16.52 -21.79
C PHE A 623 -16.68 15.95 -20.66
N GLY A 624 -16.07 15.56 -19.55
CA GLY A 624 -16.79 15.03 -18.39
C GLY A 624 -17.78 16.02 -17.78
N LEU A 625 -17.40 17.29 -17.64
CA LEU A 625 -18.30 18.34 -17.12
C LEU A 625 -19.50 18.59 -18.04
N ALA A 626 -19.31 18.59 -19.36
CA ALA A 626 -20.40 18.74 -20.31
C ALA A 626 -21.35 17.54 -20.26
N ALA A 627 -20.81 16.32 -20.22
CA ALA A 627 -21.59 15.10 -20.06
C ALA A 627 -22.35 15.09 -18.71
N ALA A 628 -21.68 15.48 -17.63
CA ALA A 628 -22.28 15.57 -16.29
C ALA A 628 -23.41 16.59 -16.24
N ARG A 629 -23.25 17.75 -16.91
CA ARG A 629 -24.29 18.78 -17.01
C ARG A 629 -25.50 18.30 -17.79
N VAL A 630 -25.27 17.55 -18.87
CA VAL A 630 -26.35 16.91 -19.63
C VAL A 630 -27.01 15.82 -18.81
N LEU A 631 -26.32 14.98 -18.03
CA LEU A 631 -26.97 13.97 -17.20
C LEU A 631 -27.80 14.59 -16.07
N GLY A 632 -27.25 15.58 -15.36
CA GLY A 632 -27.83 16.17 -14.16
C GLY A 632 -27.09 15.76 -12.87
N PRO A 633 -27.53 16.26 -11.69
CA PRO A 633 -26.96 15.86 -10.40
C PRO A 633 -27.22 14.38 -10.11
N ALA A 634 -26.34 13.74 -9.34
CA ALA A 634 -26.52 12.37 -8.89
C ALA A 634 -27.73 12.22 -7.95
N GLU A 635 -28.49 11.13 -8.06
CA GLU A 635 -29.42 10.74 -7.00
C GLU A 635 -28.65 10.37 -5.72
N MET A 636 -29.32 10.54 -4.57
CA MET A 636 -28.69 10.33 -3.25
C MET A 636 -27.39 11.12 -3.07
N SER A 637 -27.34 12.37 -3.54
CA SER A 637 -26.19 13.29 -3.37
C SER A 637 -25.72 13.43 -1.91
N TRP A 638 -26.58 13.13 -0.93
CA TRP A 638 -26.21 13.06 0.48
C TRP A 638 -25.19 11.95 0.83
N LEU A 639 -25.04 10.93 -0.02
CA LEU A 639 -23.99 9.90 0.06
C LEU A 639 -22.64 10.36 -0.51
N ASN A 640 -22.59 11.50 -1.21
CA ASN A 640 -21.36 12.16 -1.66
C ASN A 640 -20.61 12.76 -0.46
N ARG A 641 -20.07 11.88 0.38
CA ARG A 641 -19.32 12.19 1.59
C ARG A 641 -18.16 11.23 1.72
N SER A 642 -17.17 11.67 2.45
CA SER A 642 -16.02 10.86 2.80
C SER A 642 -16.01 10.49 4.27
N GLN A 643 -15.12 9.57 4.61
CA GLN A 643 -14.80 9.16 5.97
C GLN A 643 -13.28 9.04 6.10
N ARG A 644 -12.77 8.97 7.33
CA ARG A 644 -11.32 8.97 7.57
C ARG A 644 -10.57 7.91 6.76
N SER A 645 -11.07 6.68 6.69
CA SER A 645 -10.43 5.59 5.94
C SER A 645 -10.43 5.84 4.44
N SER A 646 -11.53 6.35 3.87
CA SER A 646 -11.63 6.64 2.45
C SER A 646 -10.79 7.86 2.04
N GLU A 647 -10.65 8.86 2.92
CA GLU A 647 -9.76 10.01 2.67
C GLU A 647 -8.28 9.64 2.72
N LEU A 648 -7.87 8.77 3.65
CA LEU A 648 -6.48 8.31 3.70
C LEU A 648 -6.10 7.53 2.45
N LEU A 649 -7.01 6.69 1.95
CA LEU A 649 -6.83 5.98 0.69
C LEU A 649 -6.77 6.96 -0.50
N ALA A 650 -7.61 7.99 -0.48
CA ALA A 650 -7.60 9.00 -1.53
C ALA A 650 -6.35 9.90 -1.54
N LEU A 651 -5.79 10.20 -0.38
CA LEU A 651 -4.50 10.89 -0.26
C LEU A 651 -3.32 10.03 -0.73
N LEU A 652 -3.37 8.71 -0.54
CA LEU A 652 -2.40 7.79 -1.14
C LEU A 652 -2.43 7.89 -2.68
N GLY A 653 -3.64 7.91 -3.26
CA GLY A 653 -3.82 8.16 -4.70
C GLY A 653 -3.22 9.50 -5.15
N THR A 654 -3.48 10.58 -4.42
CA THR A 654 -2.86 11.89 -4.71
C THR A 654 -1.33 11.83 -4.64
N ALA A 655 -0.74 11.14 -3.66
CA ALA A 655 0.71 11.01 -3.56
C ALA A 655 1.31 10.25 -4.75
N CYS A 656 0.68 9.13 -5.16
CA CYS A 656 1.07 8.40 -6.36
C CYS A 656 0.95 9.28 -7.62
N PHE A 657 -0.15 10.01 -7.77
CA PHE A 657 -0.33 10.94 -8.88
C PHE A 657 0.77 12.01 -8.91
N TRP A 658 1.01 12.65 -7.77
CA TRP A 658 2.01 13.71 -7.60
C TRP A 658 3.41 13.23 -8.00
N ALA A 659 3.81 12.03 -7.56
CA ALA A 659 5.11 11.46 -7.87
C ALA A 659 5.28 11.06 -9.34
N CYS A 660 4.21 10.55 -9.98
CA CYS A 660 4.27 10.10 -11.37
C CYS A 660 4.16 11.24 -12.40
N LEU A 661 3.54 12.36 -12.03
CA LEU A 661 3.17 13.42 -12.97
C LEU A 661 4.35 14.08 -13.71
N PRO A 662 5.53 14.34 -13.10
CA PRO A 662 6.70 14.86 -13.82
C PRO A 662 7.15 13.97 -14.98
N CYS A 663 7.18 12.65 -14.78
CA CYS A 663 7.51 11.68 -15.82
C CYS A 663 6.44 11.67 -16.92
N PHE A 664 5.16 11.74 -16.53
CA PHE A 664 4.04 11.81 -17.47
C PHE A 664 4.12 13.05 -18.36
N VAL A 665 4.32 14.24 -17.80
CA VAL A 665 4.43 15.49 -18.58
C VAL A 665 5.68 15.48 -19.47
N ALA A 666 6.83 15.03 -18.97
CA ALA A 666 8.06 14.92 -19.76
C ALA A 666 7.93 13.94 -20.95
N ALA A 667 7.12 12.89 -20.81
CA ALA A 667 6.85 11.94 -21.90
C ALA A 667 6.07 12.59 -23.06
N HIS A 668 5.24 13.60 -22.78
CA HIS A 668 4.41 14.31 -23.76
C HIS A 668 5.05 15.56 -24.34
N ALA A 669 6.19 16.01 -23.80
CA ALA A 669 6.91 17.13 -24.39
C ALA A 669 7.38 16.78 -25.82
N LYS A 670 6.85 17.51 -26.81
CA LYS A 670 7.06 17.24 -28.26
C LYS A 670 8.52 17.42 -28.71
N ARG A 671 9.32 18.22 -27.99
CA ARG A 671 10.74 18.48 -28.30
C ARG A 671 11.66 17.76 -27.33
N VAL A 672 12.57 16.94 -27.85
CA VAL A 672 13.43 16.05 -27.05
C VAL A 672 14.33 16.84 -26.09
N ASP A 673 14.88 17.97 -26.54
CA ASP A 673 15.72 18.88 -25.77
C ASP A 673 14.99 19.56 -24.60
N THR A 674 13.66 19.66 -24.68
CA THR A 674 12.83 20.28 -23.63
C THR A 674 12.37 19.30 -22.54
N LYS A 675 12.57 17.99 -22.71
CA LYS A 675 12.10 16.97 -21.76
C LYS A 675 12.65 17.13 -20.33
N PRO A 676 13.95 17.43 -20.11
CA PRO A 676 14.47 17.69 -18.76
C PRO A 676 13.85 18.93 -18.11
N HIS A 677 13.65 20.00 -18.89
CA HIS A 677 12.98 21.21 -18.42
C HIS A 677 11.51 20.93 -18.07
N ALA A 678 10.80 20.18 -18.90
CA ALA A 678 9.42 19.78 -18.64
C ALA A 678 9.30 18.97 -17.34
N TRP A 679 10.24 18.06 -17.09
CA TRP A 679 10.28 17.31 -15.83
C TRP A 679 10.49 18.24 -14.63
N LEU A 680 11.53 19.09 -14.67
CA LEU A 680 11.88 20.00 -13.56
C LEU A 680 10.77 21.00 -13.27
N ASN A 681 10.23 21.64 -14.30
CA ASN A 681 9.16 22.62 -14.16
C ASN A 681 7.87 22.00 -13.64
N THR A 682 7.61 20.74 -13.96
CA THR A 682 6.46 20.00 -13.38
C THR A 682 6.63 19.83 -11.88
N VAL A 683 7.82 19.45 -11.42
CA VAL A 683 8.12 19.36 -9.97
C VAL A 683 7.96 20.71 -9.29
N LEU A 684 8.52 21.78 -9.87
CA LEU A 684 8.43 23.12 -9.28
C LEU A 684 7.00 23.64 -9.18
N ALA A 685 6.19 23.42 -10.22
CA ALA A 685 4.78 23.80 -10.18
C ALA A 685 4.00 22.99 -9.14
N LEU A 686 4.28 21.70 -9.03
CA LEU A 686 3.69 20.81 -8.01
C LEU A 686 4.06 21.23 -6.58
N LEU A 687 5.31 21.64 -6.34
CA LEU A 687 5.74 22.20 -5.06
C LEU A 687 4.97 23.48 -4.76
N GLY A 688 4.85 24.38 -5.75
CA GLY A 688 4.08 25.62 -5.61
C GLY A 688 2.61 25.38 -5.28
N SER A 689 1.94 24.46 -6.01
CA SER A 689 0.53 24.18 -5.78
C SER A 689 0.27 23.47 -4.45
N THR A 690 1.16 22.57 -4.02
CA THR A 690 1.07 21.95 -2.68
C THR A 690 1.22 22.98 -1.57
N VAL A 691 2.24 23.85 -1.63
CA VAL A 691 2.42 24.90 -0.60
C VAL A 691 1.23 25.86 -0.59
N ALA A 692 0.73 26.27 -1.76
CA ALA A 692 -0.46 27.11 -1.85
C ALA A 692 -1.70 26.40 -1.30
N ALA A 693 -1.87 25.10 -1.56
CA ALA A 693 -3.00 24.33 -1.05
C ALA A 693 -3.05 24.33 0.49
N PHE A 694 -1.92 23.98 1.14
CA PHE A 694 -1.83 23.96 2.60
C PHE A 694 -1.77 25.35 3.24
N GLY A 695 -1.29 26.36 2.51
CA GLY A 695 -1.19 27.73 2.99
C GLY A 695 -2.51 28.50 2.90
N VAL A 696 -3.25 28.35 1.79
CA VAL A 696 -4.50 29.08 1.54
C VAL A 696 -5.66 28.46 2.30
N ASP A 697 -5.76 27.12 2.35
CA ASP A 697 -6.95 26.44 2.86
C ASP A 697 -7.31 26.78 4.33
N PRO A 698 -6.35 26.80 5.29
CA PRO A 698 -6.64 27.21 6.66
C PRO A 698 -7.06 28.68 6.79
N LEU A 699 -6.68 29.54 5.83
CA LEU A 699 -7.06 30.96 5.82
C LEU A 699 -8.50 31.17 5.36
N LEU A 700 -9.12 30.17 4.74
CA LEU A 700 -10.49 30.28 4.21
C LEU A 700 -11.56 30.06 5.28
N GLU A 701 -11.37 29.09 6.19
CA GLU A 701 -12.38 28.77 7.22
C GLU A 701 -11.78 28.01 8.44
N ASP A 702 -12.08 28.48 9.65
CA ASP A 702 -11.79 27.86 10.96
C ASP A 702 -10.33 27.43 11.25
N GLY A 703 -9.36 27.80 10.41
CA GLY A 703 -7.96 27.39 10.57
C GLY A 703 -7.72 25.89 10.33
N ARG A 704 -8.66 25.17 9.73
CA ARG A 704 -8.60 23.71 9.52
C ARG A 704 -8.46 23.38 8.04
N LEU A 705 -7.72 22.30 7.77
CA LEU A 705 -7.54 21.78 6.41
C LEU A 705 -8.75 20.93 5.99
N GLU A 706 -9.31 21.24 4.82
CA GLU A 706 -10.31 20.46 4.11
C GLU A 706 -9.63 19.38 3.27
N PRO A 707 -9.94 18.08 3.50
CA PRO A 707 -9.33 16.99 2.76
C PRO A 707 -9.50 17.11 1.25
N ALA A 708 -10.67 17.57 0.78
CA ALA A 708 -10.93 17.76 -0.64
C ALA A 708 -10.00 18.79 -1.29
N ALA A 709 -9.77 19.93 -0.62
CA ALA A 709 -8.86 20.97 -1.08
C ALA A 709 -7.41 20.44 -1.11
N THR A 710 -6.98 19.81 -0.02
CA THR A 710 -5.61 19.27 0.11
C THR A 710 -5.30 18.19 -0.93
N ARG A 711 -6.25 17.28 -1.17
CA ARG A 711 -6.12 16.14 -2.10
C ARG A 711 -6.05 16.58 -3.57
N GLY A 712 -6.89 17.55 -3.96
CA GLY A 712 -7.01 18.00 -5.34
C GLY A 712 -6.08 19.16 -5.71
N ALA A 713 -6.00 20.19 -4.87
CA ALA A 713 -5.26 21.41 -5.18
C ALA A 713 -3.74 21.18 -5.22
N ALA A 714 -3.23 20.20 -4.49
CA ALA A 714 -1.81 19.81 -4.56
C ALA A 714 -1.37 19.39 -5.98
N LEU A 715 -2.29 18.87 -6.81
CA LEU A 715 -2.00 18.43 -8.18
C LEU A 715 -2.19 19.52 -9.23
N ALA A 716 -2.90 20.60 -8.91
CA ALA A 716 -3.29 21.64 -9.86
C ALA A 716 -2.08 22.32 -10.52
N GLY A 717 -0.94 22.43 -9.84
CA GLY A 717 0.29 22.99 -10.38
C GLY A 717 0.85 22.19 -11.54
N GLY A 718 0.96 20.88 -11.35
CA GLY A 718 1.43 19.97 -12.40
C GLY A 718 0.51 19.93 -13.61
N VAL A 719 -0.81 20.06 -13.40
CA VAL A 719 -1.76 20.20 -14.51
C VAL A 719 -1.57 21.52 -15.25
N ALA A 720 -1.51 22.64 -14.54
CA ALA A 720 -1.38 23.95 -15.18
C ALA A 720 -0.09 24.08 -16.00
N ILE A 721 1.03 23.59 -15.47
CA ILE A 721 2.32 23.72 -16.16
C ILE A 721 2.43 22.77 -17.36
N SER A 722 1.66 21.68 -17.41
CA SER A 722 1.74 20.66 -18.48
C SER A 722 1.46 21.18 -19.89
N VAL A 723 0.91 22.38 -20.07
CA VAL A 723 0.80 23.01 -21.40
C VAL A 723 2.13 23.59 -21.87
N VAL A 724 2.93 24.15 -20.96
CA VAL A 724 4.14 24.95 -21.26
C VAL A 724 5.40 24.44 -20.56
N ALA A 725 5.38 23.23 -20.01
CA ALA A 725 6.40 22.75 -19.08
C ALA A 725 7.82 22.80 -19.66
N GLY A 726 8.00 22.55 -20.95
CA GLY A 726 9.29 22.62 -21.63
C GLY A 726 9.71 24.02 -22.11
N GLU A 727 8.85 25.03 -21.95
CA GLU A 727 8.92 26.31 -22.67
C GLU A 727 9.11 27.52 -21.76
N VAL A 728 9.12 27.34 -20.44
CA VAL A 728 9.18 28.43 -19.45
C VAL A 728 10.33 28.27 -18.47
N GLU A 729 10.73 29.39 -17.88
CA GLU A 729 11.74 29.40 -16.82
C GLU A 729 11.20 28.81 -15.49
N PRO A 730 12.08 28.19 -14.67
CA PRO A 730 11.73 27.61 -13.37
C PRO A 730 10.88 28.50 -12.44
N PHE A 731 11.14 29.81 -12.43
CA PHE A 731 10.38 30.76 -11.63
C PHE A 731 8.91 30.87 -12.09
N ILE A 732 8.66 30.87 -13.40
CA ILE A 732 7.31 30.91 -13.96
C ILE A 732 6.57 29.63 -13.57
N ALA A 733 7.24 28.48 -13.65
CA ALA A 733 6.65 27.21 -13.25
C ALA A 733 6.18 27.20 -11.78
N LEU A 734 7.04 27.67 -10.86
CA LEU A 734 6.67 27.79 -9.45
C LEU A 734 5.51 28.78 -9.24
N ALA A 735 5.53 29.93 -9.91
CA ALA A 735 4.48 30.94 -9.81
C ALA A 735 3.12 30.43 -10.33
N VAL A 736 3.10 29.77 -11.49
CA VAL A 736 1.91 29.12 -12.06
C VAL A 736 1.38 28.06 -11.11
N GLY A 737 2.28 27.28 -10.49
CA GLY A 737 1.94 26.32 -9.44
C GLY A 737 1.22 26.94 -8.24
N CYS A 738 1.80 28.01 -7.66
CA CYS A 738 1.18 28.71 -6.53
C CYS A 738 -0.20 29.28 -6.89
N LEU A 739 -0.33 29.89 -8.08
CA LEU A 739 -1.58 30.47 -8.55
C LEU A 739 -2.66 29.40 -8.78
N SER A 740 -2.32 28.29 -9.43
CA SER A 740 -3.26 27.22 -9.69
C SER A 740 -3.68 26.48 -8.42
N GLY A 741 -2.75 26.25 -7.49
CA GLY A 741 -3.04 25.66 -6.18
C GLY A 741 -4.01 26.51 -5.37
N GLY A 742 -3.74 27.82 -5.26
CA GLY A 742 -4.65 28.75 -4.57
C GLY A 742 -6.04 28.81 -5.21
N MET A 743 -6.10 28.88 -6.54
CA MET A 743 -7.37 28.85 -7.29
C MET A 743 -8.14 27.55 -7.07
N ALA A 744 -7.47 26.40 -7.12
CA ALA A 744 -8.07 25.09 -6.91
C ALA A 744 -8.60 24.93 -5.48
N THR A 745 -7.84 25.39 -4.47
CA THR A 745 -8.26 25.38 -3.07
C THR A 745 -9.55 26.19 -2.85
N CYS A 746 -9.59 27.44 -3.32
CA CYS A 746 -10.78 28.28 -3.21
C CYS A 746 -12.01 27.62 -3.89
N GLY A 747 -11.80 27.04 -5.07
CA GLY A 747 -12.85 26.34 -5.80
C GLY A 747 -13.37 25.11 -5.08
N LEU A 748 -12.49 24.23 -4.61
CA LEU A 748 -12.84 23.01 -3.91
C LEU A 748 -13.49 23.26 -2.54
N ARG A 749 -13.22 24.41 -1.93
CA ARG A 749 -13.83 24.83 -0.65
C ARG A 749 -15.25 25.35 -0.81
N PHE A 750 -15.50 26.19 -1.81
CA PHE A 750 -16.74 26.97 -1.89
C PHE A 750 -17.69 26.56 -3.01
N ALA A 751 -17.23 25.88 -4.05
CA ALA A 751 -18.09 25.49 -5.17
C ALA A 751 -18.92 24.25 -4.83
N SER A 752 -20.16 24.23 -5.32
CA SER A 752 -21.01 23.04 -5.22
C SER A 752 -20.44 21.88 -6.05
N ARG A 753 -20.41 20.70 -5.44
CA ARG A 753 -19.93 19.44 -6.05
C ARG A 753 -21.06 18.54 -6.55
N GLU A 754 -22.29 19.05 -6.66
CA GLU A 754 -23.44 18.28 -7.13
C GLU A 754 -23.31 17.89 -8.61
N LEU A 755 -22.77 18.79 -9.44
CA LEU A 755 -22.50 18.54 -10.85
C LEU A 755 -21.08 18.06 -11.14
N ASP A 756 -20.16 18.21 -10.19
CA ASP A 756 -18.75 17.84 -10.34
C ASP A 756 -18.30 17.05 -9.10
N THR A 757 -18.45 15.72 -9.18
CA THR A 757 -18.25 14.83 -8.03
C THR A 757 -16.84 14.95 -7.47
N CYS A 758 -15.81 14.84 -8.31
CA CYS A 758 -14.41 14.89 -7.88
C CYS A 758 -13.82 16.31 -7.80
N GLY A 759 -14.53 17.35 -8.26
CA GLY A 759 -13.97 18.70 -8.40
C GLY A 759 -13.03 18.81 -9.61
N VAL A 760 -13.31 18.06 -10.67
CA VAL A 760 -12.54 17.99 -11.92
C VAL A 760 -12.30 19.36 -12.53
N LEU A 761 -13.27 20.29 -12.43
CA LEU A 761 -13.10 21.66 -12.91
C LEU A 761 -11.93 22.36 -12.22
N PHE A 762 -11.78 22.18 -10.91
CA PHE A 762 -10.79 22.90 -10.12
C PHE A 762 -9.43 22.20 -10.07
N VAL A 763 -9.41 20.87 -10.20
CA VAL A 763 -8.16 20.10 -10.22
C VAL A 763 -7.54 20.03 -11.61
N HIS A 764 -8.37 19.90 -12.65
CA HIS A 764 -7.89 19.67 -14.02
C HIS A 764 -8.26 20.79 -14.99
N GLY A 765 -9.54 21.17 -15.04
CA GLY A 765 -10.08 22.09 -16.06
C GLY A 765 -9.47 23.50 -15.99
N LEU A 766 -9.73 24.25 -14.93
CA LEU A 766 -9.24 25.61 -14.74
C LEU A 766 -7.71 25.69 -14.66
N PRO A 767 -6.99 24.75 -14.00
CA PRO A 767 -5.55 24.71 -14.10
C PRO A 767 -5.04 24.55 -15.54
N ALA A 768 -5.63 23.66 -16.35
CA ALA A 768 -5.24 23.52 -17.76
C ALA A 768 -5.58 24.77 -18.60
N VAL A 769 -6.70 25.44 -18.31
CA VAL A 769 -7.02 26.76 -18.92
C VAL A 769 -5.97 27.80 -18.54
N LEU A 770 -5.54 27.86 -17.28
CA LEU A 770 -4.47 28.75 -16.83
C LEU A 770 -3.17 28.45 -17.59
N GLY A 771 -2.81 27.18 -17.73
CA GLY A 771 -1.67 26.73 -18.54
C GLY A 771 -1.75 27.19 -20.00
N GLY A 772 -2.92 27.05 -20.63
CA GLY A 772 -3.18 27.53 -21.99
C GLY A 772 -3.13 29.05 -22.12
N LEU A 773 -3.58 29.80 -21.12
CA LEU A 773 -3.41 31.25 -21.11
C LEU A 773 -1.94 31.65 -21.01
N VAL A 774 -1.16 30.94 -20.17
CA VAL A 774 0.29 31.15 -20.09
C VAL A 774 0.96 30.81 -21.43
N SER A 775 0.52 29.77 -22.14
CA SER A 775 1.08 29.41 -23.46
C SER A 775 0.84 30.48 -24.54
N VAL A 776 -0.23 31.26 -24.41
CA VAL A 776 -0.50 32.43 -25.28
C VAL A 776 0.36 33.62 -24.89
N LEU A 777 0.60 33.84 -23.58
CA LEU A 777 1.35 34.99 -23.08
C LEU A 777 2.86 34.87 -23.30
N VAL A 778 3.42 33.67 -23.16
CA VAL A 778 4.87 33.44 -23.25
C VAL A 778 5.46 33.96 -24.58
N PRO A 779 4.90 33.66 -25.76
CA PRO A 779 5.41 34.19 -27.02
C PRO A 779 5.23 35.70 -27.19
N ILE A 780 4.23 36.30 -26.54
CA ILE A 780 3.99 37.76 -26.60
C ILE A 780 5.05 38.52 -25.80
N LEU A 781 5.48 37.94 -24.67
CA LEU A 781 6.42 38.56 -23.73
C LEU A 781 7.88 38.21 -24.01
N GLY A 782 8.16 37.05 -24.61
CA GLY A 782 9.49 36.45 -24.71
C GLY A 782 10.30 36.72 -25.99
N GLY A 783 9.78 37.49 -26.96
CA GLY A 783 10.46 37.67 -28.26
C GLY A 783 10.38 36.43 -29.18
N ASP A 784 11.29 36.32 -30.15
CA ASP A 784 11.22 35.39 -31.29
C ASP A 784 11.48 33.91 -30.88
N SER A 785 10.51 33.31 -30.18
CA SER A 785 10.51 31.93 -29.68
C SER A 785 10.15 30.88 -30.75
N GLY A 786 9.72 31.31 -31.93
CA GLY A 786 9.17 30.44 -32.97
C GLY A 786 7.80 29.85 -32.65
N ILE A 787 7.19 30.20 -31.51
CA ILE A 787 5.85 29.79 -31.08
C ILE A 787 4.87 30.93 -31.38
N SER A 788 3.72 30.62 -31.98
CA SER A 788 2.68 31.63 -32.27
C SER A 788 1.64 31.67 -31.17
N ALA A 789 1.44 32.85 -30.57
CA ALA A 789 0.38 33.10 -29.59
C ALA A 789 -1.02 32.81 -30.17
N GLY A 790 -1.24 33.13 -31.46
CA GLY A 790 -2.50 32.85 -32.15
C GLY A 790 -2.77 31.34 -32.28
N ASN A 791 -1.72 30.55 -32.55
CA ASN A 791 -1.87 29.09 -32.64
C ASN A 791 -2.13 28.46 -31.27
N GLN A 792 -1.50 28.97 -30.21
CA GLN A 792 -1.76 28.55 -28.84
C GLN A 792 -3.19 28.85 -28.40
N ALA A 793 -3.70 30.04 -28.72
CA ALA A 793 -5.09 30.41 -28.47
C ALA A 793 -6.06 29.52 -29.28
N PHE A 794 -5.71 29.20 -30.52
CA PHE A 794 -6.47 28.28 -31.36
C PHE A 794 -6.54 26.87 -30.74
N GLY A 795 -5.41 26.34 -30.26
CA GLY A 795 -5.36 25.05 -29.57
C GLY A 795 -6.23 25.03 -28.31
N LEU A 796 -6.07 26.03 -27.42
CA LEU A 796 -6.85 26.15 -26.19
C LEU A 796 -8.36 26.23 -26.47
N CYS A 797 -8.80 27.19 -27.30
CA CYS A 797 -10.21 27.42 -27.57
C CYS A 797 -10.84 26.26 -28.36
N GLY A 798 -10.11 25.68 -29.32
CA GLY A 798 -10.61 24.59 -30.13
C GLY A 798 -10.77 23.30 -29.34
N THR A 799 -9.81 22.93 -28.49
CA THR A 799 -9.93 21.76 -27.60
C THR A 799 -11.05 21.95 -26.59
N LEU A 800 -11.18 23.14 -25.98
CA LEU A 800 -12.28 23.46 -25.07
C LEU A 800 -13.66 23.29 -25.75
N LEU A 801 -13.82 23.83 -26.95
CA LEU A 801 -15.06 23.75 -27.73
C LEU A 801 -15.38 22.30 -28.10
N LEU A 802 -14.40 21.58 -28.66
CA LEU A 802 -14.54 20.20 -29.07
C LEU A 802 -14.93 19.30 -27.89
N ALA A 803 -14.18 19.37 -26.78
CA ALA A 803 -14.46 18.60 -25.59
C ALA A 803 -15.87 18.86 -25.06
N SER A 804 -16.29 20.12 -24.99
CA SER A 804 -17.62 20.50 -24.49
C SER A 804 -18.75 19.99 -25.40
N LEU A 805 -18.60 20.11 -26.73
CA LEU A 805 -19.61 19.64 -27.68
C LEU A 805 -19.71 18.11 -27.69
N CYS A 806 -18.58 17.42 -27.80
CA CYS A 806 -18.54 15.96 -27.78
C CYS A 806 -19.02 15.39 -26.45
N GLY A 807 -18.65 16.01 -25.33
CA GLY A 807 -19.11 15.64 -24.00
C GLY A 807 -20.62 15.81 -23.84
N ALA A 808 -21.19 16.91 -24.33
CA ALA A 808 -22.64 17.12 -24.30
C ALA A 808 -23.39 16.08 -25.16
N CYS A 809 -22.89 15.77 -26.35
CA CYS A 809 -23.43 14.71 -27.21
C CYS A 809 -23.33 13.33 -26.54
N CYS A 810 -22.19 13.01 -25.94
CA CYS A 810 -21.99 11.78 -25.19
C CYS A 810 -22.98 11.69 -24.02
N GLY A 811 -23.11 12.74 -23.21
CA GLY A 811 -24.07 12.79 -22.10
C GLY A 811 -25.52 12.56 -22.55
N GLN A 812 -25.91 13.06 -23.72
CA GLN A 812 -27.24 12.82 -24.28
C GLN A 812 -27.44 11.35 -24.70
N LEU A 813 -26.41 10.72 -25.27
CA LEU A 813 -26.43 9.29 -25.59
C LEU A 813 -26.46 8.44 -24.32
N LEU A 814 -25.65 8.76 -23.30
CA LEU A 814 -25.64 8.06 -22.02
C LEU A 814 -27.02 8.14 -21.33
N ARG A 815 -27.67 9.31 -21.34
CA ARG A 815 -29.03 9.48 -20.84
C ARG A 815 -30.05 8.58 -21.54
N SER A 816 -29.85 8.28 -22.82
CA SER A 816 -30.74 7.39 -23.58
C SER A 816 -30.54 5.90 -23.28
N LEU A 817 -29.36 5.51 -22.78
CA LEU A 817 -29.00 4.11 -22.52
C LEU A 817 -29.55 3.58 -21.18
N HIS A 818 -29.74 4.44 -20.17
CA HIS A 818 -30.41 4.06 -18.93
C HIS A 818 -30.90 5.29 -18.14
N SER A 819 -32.08 5.19 -17.50
CA SER A 819 -32.82 6.34 -16.94
C SER A 819 -32.83 6.46 -15.41
N VAL A 820 -32.21 5.53 -14.68
CA VAL A 820 -32.09 5.61 -13.22
C VAL A 820 -30.69 6.09 -12.88
N GLN A 821 -30.56 7.31 -12.36
CA GLN A 821 -29.29 7.83 -11.88
C GLN A 821 -28.93 7.07 -10.61
N LEU A 822 -27.91 6.20 -10.67
CA LEU A 822 -27.51 5.39 -9.52
C LEU A 822 -26.64 6.23 -8.59
N GLY A 823 -27.09 6.41 -7.36
CA GLY A 823 -26.31 7.13 -6.35
C GLY A 823 -25.02 6.40 -5.93
N PHE A 824 -24.27 7.04 -5.04
CA PHE A 824 -22.95 6.59 -4.57
C PHE A 824 -23.01 5.33 -3.68
N SER A 825 -23.24 4.13 -4.26
CA SER A 825 -23.30 2.86 -3.52
C SER A 825 -22.70 1.67 -4.28
N ASP A 826 -21.71 1.01 -3.66
CA ASP A 826 -21.09 -0.23 -4.13
C ASP A 826 -22.00 -1.45 -3.97
N GLU A 827 -22.90 -1.46 -2.97
CA GLU A 827 -23.79 -2.61 -2.65
C GLU A 827 -24.67 -3.06 -3.83
N LEU A 828 -24.82 -2.18 -4.82
CA LEU A 828 -25.62 -2.41 -6.01
C LEU A 828 -24.95 -3.30 -7.04
N ARG A 829 -23.62 -3.23 -7.10
CA ARG A 829 -22.83 -3.76 -8.20
C ARG A 829 -21.75 -4.72 -7.72
N TRP A 830 -21.43 -4.69 -6.43
CA TRP A 830 -20.42 -5.52 -5.81
C TRP A 830 -21.05 -6.48 -4.80
N ALA A 831 -20.54 -7.71 -4.74
CA ALA A 831 -20.81 -8.61 -3.63
C ALA A 831 -20.03 -8.12 -2.40
N CYS A 832 -20.59 -7.15 -1.68
CA CYS A 832 -20.01 -6.61 -0.46
C CYS A 832 -20.06 -7.64 0.67
N SER A 833 -19.07 -7.62 1.59
CA SER A 833 -19.11 -8.47 2.79
C SER A 833 -20.29 -8.08 3.68
N GLU A 834 -20.77 -9.03 4.49
CA GLU A 834 -21.90 -8.82 5.42
C GLU A 834 -21.60 -7.79 6.52
N ASP A 835 -20.36 -7.28 6.59
CA ASP A 835 -19.84 -6.37 7.61
C ASP A 835 -20.08 -4.89 7.28
N LEU A 836 -20.46 -4.54 6.05
CA LEU A 836 -21.11 -3.24 5.87
C LEU A 836 -22.41 -3.31 6.68
N PRO A 837 -22.68 -2.38 7.63
CA PRO A 837 -24.03 -2.23 8.13
C PRO A 837 -24.87 -2.08 6.87
N ARG A 838 -25.83 -2.98 6.65
CA ARG A 838 -26.78 -3.01 5.53
C ARG A 838 -27.52 -1.68 5.50
N GLY A 839 -26.86 -0.57 5.27
CA GLY A 839 -27.25 0.73 5.80
C GLY A 839 -28.36 1.34 4.96
N ILE A 840 -28.44 0.89 3.72
CA ILE A 840 -29.52 1.22 2.78
C ILE A 840 -30.60 0.13 2.83
N LEU A 841 -30.24 -1.15 2.99
CA LEU A 841 -31.17 -2.30 3.04
C LEU A 841 -31.82 -2.58 4.42
N SER A 842 -31.32 -1.97 5.50
CA SER A 842 -31.88 -2.04 6.87
C SER A 842 -32.70 -0.81 7.26
N LEU A 843 -32.79 0.19 6.36
CA LEU A 843 -33.76 1.28 6.38
C LEU A 843 -35.04 0.85 5.68
#